data_AF-A0A2K2BD97-F1
#
_entry.id   AF-A0A2K2BD97-F1
#
_cell.length_a   1.000
_cell.length_b   1.000
_cell.length_c   1.000
_cell.angle_alpha   90.00
_cell.angle_beta   90.00
_cell.angle_gamma   90.00
#
_symmetry.space_group_name_H-M   'P 1'
#
loop_
_entity.id
_entity.type
_entity.pdbx_description
1 polymer ?
#
loop_
_entity_poly.entity_id
_entity_poly.type
_entity_poly.pdbx_seq_one_letter_code
_entity_poly.pdbx_strand_id
1 'polypeptide(L)'
;MGMPANVEIGSHVWVEDPEVAWIDGIVINIEQDEVEVQTSDGKTVAVSSSRIYPNDVEALSGGVDDMTRLQYLHEPAVLHNLATRYEINEIYTYSGNILIAVNPFQPLSHLYDVYVMERYKGAPIEGLSPHVFTIADVAYREMIKEGRSNSILVSGESGAGKTETTKMLMRYLAYLGGHSGAEGRTVEQQVLESNPVLEAFGNAKTAKNNNSSRFGKFVEIQFDKKGRISGAAIRTYLLERSRVCQISDPERNYHCFYLLCAAPHEEIEKYKLGNPKSFHYLNQSNCYELVGVSDAQEYIATRRAMDVVGINEKEQDAIFRVVAAILHLGNINFEKDEDIDSAVVKDEQSLFHLQMTADLLMCDPLSLEDALCKRVMITPEEIIKRSLDPHAAAVSRDGLAKTIYSRLFEWLVDKINVSIGQDPNSKCLIGILDIYGFESFKANSFEQFCINFTNEKLQQHFNQHVFKMEQEEYAKEEINWNYVEFVDNQDVLDLIEKKPGGIIALLDEACMFPKSTHETFAQKLYQTFKDHKRFIKPKLTRSDFTIVHYAGEVQYQSGQFLDKNKYYVVAEHQDLLSASKCSFIAGLFPPLSEESAKPSKFSSVCSRFKIQLQQLMDILNSTEPHYIRCVKPNNLLKPATFDKINVIQQLRSGGVLEVIRIKCAGYPAHRTFSEFLIRFGILAPEIFKGNYEEKVACKWILEKMELKGYLMGKTKLFLRAEQMAELDAKKARLLRNSATVIQRHFRTYTTRKDYIVLRKSSIHIQSHWRGRLARELYKYKRKEVAAVKIQKNLRRQLARRAYTDIRISALVVQTGFRAMAARKDFRFREQTKAATIIQTCWRCHRAVSYYKKLKKASVISQSRWRGRTVKNLEAATIIQAYWRRYRAVSYYKKLKTASAISQCTWRRTAGKEHSNVKMAIRETGSDEEENYKLEKQVEELRCCFPSEKHPKMDLEETKTQEIDESWFSLQTSQNKVDETNALPPEEHYAVLRTIAVHPAVIETSTPISDSKKVENLNAEVKKLKALLLSEKQRADNFERTYAEVCKLSEKRRKKLEETERRVYRLQASLNKMLYSMSDQFAELKMILYASSNSNSTSLPVKIDVQADVAPNNSDASSSDSDFTFPVPALASVDFSSPDPNAFQLIVQDLSTTEISGSDNGDKEGAFDDFF
;
A
#
# COMPACT_ATOMS: atom_id res chain seq x y z
N MET A 1 3.03 -17.11 38.40
CA MET A 1 2.31 -16.81 37.15
C MET A 1 2.73 -17.85 36.13
N GLY A 2 1.80 -18.33 35.29
CA GLY A 2 2.12 -19.27 34.22
C GLY A 2 2.57 -18.55 32.94
N MET A 3 2.87 -19.33 31.90
CA MET A 3 3.13 -18.84 30.54
C MET A 3 2.02 -17.88 30.07
N PRO A 4 2.32 -16.73 29.44
CA PRO A 4 1.33 -15.94 28.72
C PRO A 4 0.88 -16.72 27.48
N ALA A 5 -0.21 -17.48 27.60
CA ALA A 5 -0.55 -18.62 26.75
C ALA A 5 -0.88 -18.33 25.25
N ASN A 6 -0.73 -17.09 24.79
CA ASN A 6 -1.22 -16.59 23.50
C ASN A 6 -0.11 -16.02 22.57
N VAL A 7 1.17 -16.28 22.86
CA VAL A 7 2.30 -15.82 22.02
C VAL A 7 2.62 -16.86 20.94
N GLU A 8 2.33 -16.55 19.66
CA GLU A 8 2.73 -17.36 18.49
C GLU A 8 4.04 -16.84 17.86
N ILE A 9 4.70 -17.66 17.04
CA ILE A 9 5.74 -17.19 16.12
C ILE A 9 5.14 -16.17 15.16
N GLY A 10 5.78 -15.00 15.05
CA GLY A 10 5.27 -13.84 14.33
C GLY A 10 4.36 -12.91 15.14
N SER A 11 4.11 -13.17 16.43
CA SER A 11 3.47 -12.19 17.32
C SER A 11 4.41 -11.01 17.59
N HIS A 12 3.84 -9.80 17.66
CA HIS A 12 4.53 -8.60 18.12
C HIS A 12 4.47 -8.49 19.65
N VAL A 13 5.59 -8.12 20.27
CA VAL A 13 5.77 -8.11 21.72
C VAL A 13 6.65 -6.94 22.18
N TRP A 14 6.64 -6.66 23.48
CA TRP A 14 7.55 -5.75 24.18
C TRP A 14 8.56 -6.55 25.00
N VAL A 15 9.81 -6.08 24.99
CA VAL A 15 10.97 -6.66 25.70
C VAL A 15 11.65 -5.59 26.55
N GLU A 16 12.14 -5.99 27.72
CA GLU A 16 12.88 -5.13 28.66
C GLU A 16 14.26 -4.76 28.07
N ASP A 17 14.58 -3.45 28.02
CA ASP A 17 15.84 -2.94 27.45
C ASP A 17 16.55 -1.94 28.39
N PRO A 18 17.88 -2.02 28.60
CA PRO A 18 18.60 -1.15 29.53
C PRO A 18 18.70 0.33 29.15
N GLU A 19 18.54 0.70 27.87
CA GLU A 19 18.69 2.07 27.36
C GLU A 19 17.34 2.76 27.12
N VAL A 20 16.32 2.02 26.69
CA VAL A 20 14.97 2.56 26.41
C VAL A 20 13.86 2.03 27.32
N ALA A 21 14.19 1.29 28.39
CA ALA A 21 13.27 0.57 29.30
C ALA A 21 12.44 -0.55 28.64
N TRP A 22 11.72 -0.23 27.57
CA TRP A 22 10.92 -1.16 26.78
C TRP A 22 11.10 -0.88 25.28
N ILE A 23 11.44 -1.92 24.53
CA ILE A 23 11.58 -1.96 23.07
C ILE A 23 10.57 -2.94 22.46
N ASP A 24 10.09 -2.65 21.25
CA ASP A 24 9.21 -3.53 20.50
C ASP A 24 10.00 -4.58 19.70
N GLY A 25 9.36 -5.72 19.42
CA GLY A 25 9.95 -6.77 18.60
C GLY A 25 8.95 -7.83 18.12
N ILE A 26 9.45 -8.76 17.32
CA ILE A 26 8.67 -9.86 16.71
C ILE A 26 9.29 -11.20 17.13
N VAL A 27 8.45 -12.13 17.57
CA VAL A 27 8.88 -13.48 17.95
C VAL A 27 9.30 -14.29 16.73
N ILE A 28 10.57 -14.72 16.67
CA ILE A 28 11.10 -15.62 15.63
C ILE A 28 10.85 -17.09 16.00
N ASN A 29 11.15 -17.46 17.25
CA ASN A 29 11.26 -18.84 17.70
C ASN A 29 10.84 -18.96 19.19
N ILE A 30 10.42 -20.16 19.61
CA ILE A 30 9.92 -20.44 20.96
C ILE A 30 10.48 -21.80 21.40
N GLU A 31 11.45 -21.80 22.31
CA GLU A 31 12.11 -23.01 22.83
C GLU A 31 11.77 -23.22 24.32
N GLN A 32 10.64 -23.91 24.55
CA GLN A 32 10.06 -24.29 25.85
C GLN A 32 9.69 -23.13 26.78
N ASP A 33 10.67 -22.39 27.29
CA ASP A 33 10.50 -21.24 28.20
C ASP A 33 11.32 -20.01 27.77
N GLU A 34 12.27 -20.15 26.83
CA GLU A 34 12.90 -18.99 26.18
C GLU A 34 12.27 -18.72 24.81
N VAL A 35 12.17 -17.43 24.48
CA VAL A 35 11.58 -16.91 23.25
C VAL A 35 12.61 -16.02 22.57
N GLU A 36 12.92 -16.30 21.30
CA GLU A 36 13.81 -15.46 20.51
C GLU A 36 12.99 -14.33 19.87
N VAL A 37 13.26 -13.09 20.27
CA VAL A 37 12.59 -11.89 19.75
C VAL A 37 13.58 -11.08 18.91
N GLN A 38 13.18 -10.74 17.69
CA GLN A 38 13.87 -9.71 16.90
C GLN A 38 13.35 -8.33 17.31
N THR A 39 14.18 -7.49 17.89
CA THR A 39 13.80 -6.10 18.23
C THR A 39 13.73 -5.23 16.97
N SER A 40 13.07 -4.08 17.06
CA SER A 40 13.03 -3.05 16.01
C SER A 40 14.42 -2.53 15.60
N ASP A 41 15.40 -2.55 16.52
CA ASP A 41 16.83 -2.32 16.25
C ASP A 41 17.49 -3.40 15.36
N GLY A 42 16.80 -4.50 15.07
CA GLY A 42 17.32 -5.65 14.33
C GLY A 42 18.20 -6.60 15.15
N LYS A 43 18.33 -6.39 16.47
CA LYS A 43 19.03 -7.30 17.40
C LYS A 43 18.11 -8.48 17.73
N THR A 44 18.62 -9.70 17.77
CA THR A 44 17.88 -10.84 18.33
C THR A 44 18.22 -10.99 19.80
N VAL A 45 17.20 -11.12 20.66
CA VAL A 45 17.35 -11.30 22.11
C VAL A 45 16.55 -12.53 22.53
N ALA A 46 17.18 -13.46 23.26
CA ALA A 46 16.50 -14.57 23.92
C ALA A 46 16.02 -14.11 25.31
N VAL A 47 14.74 -14.34 25.61
CA VAL A 47 14.09 -13.83 26.83
C VAL A 47 13.14 -14.89 27.39
N SER A 48 13.08 -15.05 28.72
CA SER A 48 12.08 -15.92 29.36
C SER A 48 10.66 -15.45 29.04
N SER A 49 9.77 -16.41 28.77
CA SER A 49 8.33 -16.24 28.57
C SER A 49 7.66 -15.27 29.56
N SER A 50 8.17 -15.24 30.80
CA SER A 50 7.66 -14.46 31.93
C SER A 50 7.91 -12.95 31.87
N ARG A 51 8.81 -12.47 31.00
CA ARG A 51 9.18 -11.04 30.86
C ARG A 51 8.67 -10.37 29.57
N ILE A 52 7.82 -11.07 28.82
CA ILE A 52 7.38 -10.64 27.49
C ILE A 52 5.92 -10.21 27.55
N TYR A 53 5.63 -9.01 27.07
CA TYR A 53 4.28 -8.45 27.04
C TYR A 53 3.75 -8.34 25.61
N PRO A 54 2.47 -8.63 25.33
CA PRO A 54 1.93 -8.53 23.97
C PRO A 54 1.88 -7.06 23.52
N ASN A 55 2.19 -6.81 22.24
CA ASN A 55 2.09 -5.49 21.62
C ASN A 55 0.81 -5.36 20.78
N ASP A 56 0.21 -4.17 20.76
CA ASP A 56 -1.01 -3.87 20.01
C ASP A 56 -0.68 -3.25 18.65
N VAL A 57 -0.75 -4.06 17.59
CA VAL A 57 -0.51 -3.64 16.21
C VAL A 57 -1.74 -2.95 15.57
N GLU A 58 -2.90 -2.98 16.25
CA GLU A 58 -4.10 -2.22 15.86
C GLU A 58 -4.22 -0.89 16.64
N ALA A 59 -3.19 -0.49 17.40
CA ALA A 59 -3.18 0.76 18.15
C ALA A 59 -3.32 2.00 17.25
N LEU A 60 -4.05 3.00 17.75
CA LEU A 60 -4.22 4.29 17.06
C LEU A 60 -2.90 5.05 17.02
N SER A 61 -2.56 5.63 15.87
CA SER A 61 -1.27 6.32 15.63
C SER A 61 -1.08 7.62 16.44
N GLY A 62 -2.15 8.16 17.05
CA GLY A 62 -2.08 9.27 18.02
C GLY A 62 -2.15 8.83 19.49
N GLY A 63 -2.11 7.52 19.77
CA GLY A 63 -2.43 6.98 21.09
C GLY A 63 -3.92 7.02 21.42
N VAL A 64 -4.24 6.93 22.71
CA VAL A 64 -5.62 6.83 23.24
C VAL A 64 -5.80 7.75 24.45
N ASP A 65 -6.91 8.50 24.44
CA ASP A 65 -7.27 9.51 25.45
C ASP A 65 -7.44 8.95 26.87
N ASP A 66 -8.02 7.76 27.01
CA ASP A 66 -8.06 7.02 28.28
C ASP A 66 -7.37 5.67 28.11
N MET A 67 -6.37 5.42 28.95
CA MET A 67 -5.61 4.19 28.95
C MET A 67 -6.45 2.95 29.32
N THR A 68 -7.61 3.10 29.98
CA THR A 68 -8.52 1.95 30.19
C THR A 68 -9.01 1.32 28.89
N ARG A 69 -8.99 2.07 27.77
CA ARG A 69 -9.44 1.61 26.45
C ARG A 69 -8.35 0.85 25.68
N LEU A 70 -7.10 0.83 26.17
CA LEU A 70 -5.99 0.04 25.62
C LEU A 70 -6.33 -1.46 25.66
N GLN A 71 -5.85 -2.22 24.66
CA GLN A 71 -6.13 -3.65 24.57
C GLN A 71 -5.39 -4.46 25.64
N TYR A 72 -4.15 -4.06 25.93
CA TYR A 72 -3.28 -4.67 26.93
C TYR A 72 -2.84 -3.61 27.93
N LEU A 73 -3.48 -3.56 29.09
CA LEU A 73 -3.17 -2.59 30.14
C LEU A 73 -1.97 -3.08 30.97
N HIS A 74 -0.75 -2.85 30.46
CA HIS A 74 0.51 -3.19 31.12
C HIS A 74 1.53 -2.05 31.03
N GLU A 75 2.64 -2.18 31.75
CA GLU A 75 3.66 -1.14 31.90
C GLU A 75 4.20 -0.61 30.54
N PRO A 76 4.68 -1.45 29.60
CA PRO A 76 5.14 -0.96 28.30
C PRO A 76 4.07 -0.23 27.47
N ALA A 77 2.82 -0.71 27.44
CA ALA A 77 1.75 -0.07 26.65
C ALA A 77 1.39 1.33 27.19
N VAL A 78 1.39 1.49 28.52
CA VAL A 78 1.15 2.76 29.21
C VAL A 78 2.28 3.75 28.93
N LEU A 79 3.54 3.30 29.00
CA LEU A 79 4.71 4.11 28.67
C LEU A 79 4.71 4.54 27.19
N HIS A 80 4.36 3.63 26.28
CA HIS A 80 4.28 3.93 24.85
C HIS A 80 3.15 4.92 24.54
N ASN A 81 1.95 4.74 25.10
CA ASN A 81 0.82 5.65 24.89
C ASN A 81 1.15 7.09 25.34
N LEU A 82 1.78 7.25 26.49
CA LEU A 82 2.21 8.55 27.01
C LEU A 82 3.32 9.18 26.17
N ALA A 83 4.24 8.39 25.60
CA ALA A 83 5.28 8.87 24.69
C ALA A 83 4.68 9.39 23.37
N THR A 84 3.84 8.59 22.70
CA THR A 84 3.20 8.93 21.43
C THR A 84 2.31 10.18 21.55
N ARG A 85 1.54 10.29 22.66
CA ARG A 85 0.72 11.49 22.93
C ARG A 85 1.56 12.73 23.24
N TYR A 86 2.67 12.58 23.97
CA TYR A 86 3.60 13.69 24.21
C TYR A 86 4.27 14.20 22.92
N GLU A 87 4.59 13.31 21.98
CA GLU A 87 5.16 13.67 20.66
C GLU A 87 4.24 14.59 19.84
N ILE A 88 2.91 14.35 19.89
CA ILE A 88 1.90 15.21 19.26
C ILE A 88 1.47 16.41 20.14
N ASN A 89 2.13 16.66 21.27
CA ASN A 89 1.83 17.69 22.28
C ASN A 89 0.51 17.49 23.07
N GLU A 90 -0.11 16.31 23.01
CA GLU A 90 -1.26 15.95 23.85
C GLU A 90 -0.80 15.56 25.26
N ILE A 91 -0.45 16.58 26.05
CA ILE A 91 0.13 16.45 27.40
C ILE A 91 -0.79 15.81 28.46
N TYR A 92 -2.08 15.66 28.17
CA TYR A 92 -3.10 15.16 29.08
C TYR A 92 -3.63 13.81 28.62
N THR A 93 -3.73 12.84 29.55
CA THR A 93 -4.23 11.48 29.27
C THR A 93 -4.97 10.95 30.51
N TYR A 94 -6.14 10.33 30.35
CA TYR A 94 -6.85 9.69 31.46
C TYR A 94 -6.33 8.27 31.75
N SER A 95 -6.57 7.82 32.98
CA SER A 95 -6.36 6.45 33.45
C SER A 95 -7.61 6.02 34.24
N GLY A 96 -8.76 6.05 33.59
CA GLY A 96 -10.07 6.18 34.22
C GLY A 96 -10.19 7.56 34.91
N ASN A 97 -10.64 7.57 36.16
CA ASN A 97 -10.95 8.78 36.94
C ASN A 97 -9.70 9.57 37.42
N ILE A 98 -8.54 9.33 36.80
CA ILE A 98 -7.25 9.94 37.15
C ILE A 98 -6.71 10.62 35.89
N LEU A 99 -6.32 11.88 36.01
CA LEU A 99 -5.66 12.60 34.93
C LEU A 99 -4.14 12.51 35.07
N ILE A 100 -3.44 12.06 34.03
CA ILE A 100 -1.99 12.17 33.89
C ILE A 100 -1.67 13.43 33.10
N ALA A 101 -0.70 14.21 33.59
CA ALA A 101 -0.26 15.46 32.99
C ALA A 101 1.27 15.44 32.77
N VAL A 102 1.73 15.41 31.53
CA VAL A 102 3.16 15.36 31.20
C VAL A 102 3.68 16.78 30.92
N ASN A 103 4.68 17.26 31.67
CA ASN A 103 5.14 18.65 31.57
C ASN A 103 5.75 18.96 30.17
N PRO A 104 5.16 19.87 29.36
CA PRO A 104 5.68 20.19 28.03
C PRO A 104 7.03 20.93 28.04
N PHE A 105 7.41 21.58 29.15
CA PHE A 105 8.50 22.57 29.22
C PHE A 105 8.39 23.73 28.21
N GLN A 106 7.21 23.95 27.62
CA GLN A 106 6.90 25.05 26.70
C GLN A 106 5.44 25.52 26.88
N PRO A 107 5.13 26.81 26.62
CA PRO A 107 3.77 27.33 26.77
C PRO A 107 2.85 26.85 25.65
N LEU A 108 1.80 26.11 26.00
CA LEU A 108 0.75 25.64 25.08
C LEU A 108 -0.52 26.49 25.22
N SER A 109 -0.49 27.73 24.73
CA SER A 109 -1.57 28.72 24.92
C SER A 109 -2.95 28.21 24.48
N HIS A 110 -2.99 27.51 23.34
CA HIS A 110 -4.20 26.96 22.71
C HIS A 110 -4.99 25.95 23.57
N LEU A 111 -4.43 25.47 24.69
CA LEU A 111 -5.12 24.62 25.67
C LEU A 111 -5.83 25.42 26.78
N TYR A 112 -5.41 26.67 27.00
CA TYR A 112 -5.80 27.49 28.16
C TYR A 112 -6.48 28.82 27.78
N ASP A 113 -6.94 28.93 26.53
CA ASP A 113 -7.74 30.05 26.04
C ASP A 113 -9.19 30.00 26.56
N VAL A 114 -9.85 31.16 26.66
CA VAL A 114 -11.23 31.28 27.18
C VAL A 114 -12.23 30.48 26.32
N TYR A 115 -11.98 30.33 25.02
CA TYR A 115 -12.77 29.46 24.14
C TYR A 115 -12.73 27.98 24.57
N VAL A 116 -11.57 27.50 25.07
CA VAL A 116 -11.46 26.15 25.62
C VAL A 116 -12.24 26.06 26.93
N MET A 117 -12.16 27.08 27.80
CA MET A 117 -12.91 27.10 29.05
C MET A 117 -14.42 26.97 28.83
N GLU A 118 -14.99 27.73 27.88
CA GLU A 118 -16.43 27.62 27.54
C GLU A 118 -16.78 26.27 26.87
N ARG A 119 -15.84 25.59 26.20
CA ARG A 119 -16.05 24.24 25.63
C ARG A 119 -16.14 23.14 26.70
N TYR A 120 -15.39 23.25 27.81
CA TYR A 120 -15.40 22.24 28.88
C TYR A 120 -16.52 22.46 29.92
N LYS A 121 -17.03 23.69 30.02
CA LYS A 121 -18.06 24.13 30.96
C LYS A 121 -19.34 23.31 30.92
N GLY A 122 -19.58 22.52 31.97
CA GLY A 122 -20.78 21.71 32.14
C GLY A 122 -20.90 20.53 31.16
N ALA A 123 -19.85 20.21 30.41
CA ALA A 123 -19.86 19.16 29.40
C ALA A 123 -19.73 17.75 30.01
N PRO A 124 -20.27 16.70 29.36
CA PRO A 124 -19.97 15.32 29.75
C PRO A 124 -18.49 14.99 29.52
N ILE A 125 -17.94 14.09 30.33
CA ILE A 125 -16.57 13.56 30.15
C ILE A 125 -16.50 12.76 28.84
N GLU A 126 -17.56 12.01 28.54
CA GLU A 126 -17.73 11.25 27.30
C GLU A 126 -17.88 12.19 26.10
N GLY A 127 -16.81 12.32 25.30
CA GLY A 127 -16.79 13.13 24.07
C GLY A 127 -15.84 14.33 24.09
N LEU A 128 -15.13 14.59 25.19
CA LEU A 128 -14.07 15.60 25.27
C LEU A 128 -12.68 14.95 25.41
N SER A 129 -11.68 15.62 24.84
CA SER A 129 -10.27 15.24 25.03
C SER A 129 -9.85 15.41 26.50
N PRO A 130 -8.80 14.72 26.98
CA PRO A 130 -8.36 14.83 28.36
C PRO A 130 -7.88 16.24 28.69
N HIS A 131 -8.36 16.81 29.80
CA HIS A 131 -7.93 18.14 30.22
C HIS A 131 -8.08 18.36 31.73
N VAL A 132 -7.25 19.24 32.28
CA VAL A 132 -7.32 19.70 33.67
C VAL A 132 -8.67 20.38 33.99
N PHE A 133 -9.27 21.05 33.00
CA PHE A 133 -10.57 21.70 33.15
C PHE A 133 -11.71 20.70 33.39
N THR A 134 -11.67 19.50 32.80
CA THR A 134 -12.70 18.47 33.04
C THR A 134 -12.78 18.08 34.51
N ILE A 135 -11.62 17.89 35.16
CA ILE A 135 -11.54 17.48 36.56
C ILE A 135 -12.12 18.59 37.48
N ALA A 136 -11.80 19.85 37.20
CA ALA A 136 -12.36 20.99 37.93
C ALA A 136 -13.88 21.17 37.65
N ASP A 137 -14.34 20.94 36.42
CA ASP A 137 -15.75 21.04 36.03
C ASP A 137 -16.61 19.98 36.70
N VAL A 138 -16.11 18.74 36.75
CA VAL A 138 -16.71 17.61 37.46
C VAL A 138 -16.79 17.91 38.96
N ALA A 139 -15.68 18.30 39.59
CA ALA A 139 -15.65 18.62 41.02
C ALA A 139 -16.60 19.78 41.40
N TYR A 140 -16.71 20.80 40.55
CA TYR A 140 -17.64 21.92 40.72
C TYR A 140 -19.11 21.49 40.56
N ARG A 141 -19.42 20.65 39.56
CA ARG A 141 -20.78 20.12 39.37
C ARG A 141 -21.21 19.18 40.48
N GLU A 142 -20.33 18.31 40.96
CA GLU A 142 -20.59 17.41 42.10
C GLU A 142 -20.88 18.21 43.38
N MET A 143 -20.02 19.19 43.70
CA MET A 143 -20.22 20.09 44.84
C MET A 143 -21.60 20.79 44.80
N ILE A 144 -22.00 21.32 43.63
CA ILE A 144 -23.29 22.00 43.47
C ILE A 144 -24.49 21.03 43.51
N LYS A 145 -24.36 19.85 42.91
CA LYS A 145 -25.45 18.86 42.78
C LYS A 145 -25.69 18.08 44.08
N GLU A 146 -24.63 17.73 44.80
CA GLU A 146 -24.67 16.83 45.96
C GLU A 146 -24.47 17.56 47.29
N GLY A 147 -24.04 18.82 47.27
CA GLY A 147 -23.80 19.63 48.46
C GLY A 147 -22.61 19.18 49.31
N ARG A 148 -21.76 18.31 48.76
CA ARG A 148 -20.49 17.87 49.36
C ARG A 148 -19.37 18.86 49.01
N SER A 149 -18.28 18.79 49.75
CA SER A 149 -17.01 19.44 49.37
C SER A 149 -16.10 18.45 48.68
N ASN A 150 -15.27 18.93 47.75
CA ASN A 150 -14.40 18.09 46.94
C ASN A 150 -12.93 18.45 47.18
N SER A 151 -12.01 17.56 46.84
CA SER A 151 -10.57 17.85 46.82
C SER A 151 -9.95 17.45 45.48
N ILE A 152 -8.90 18.16 45.07
CA ILE A 152 -8.14 17.86 43.84
C ILE A 152 -6.66 17.72 44.21
N LEU A 153 -6.16 16.48 44.16
CA LEU A 153 -4.83 16.11 44.63
C LEU A 153 -3.85 16.13 43.45
N VAL A 154 -3.02 17.16 43.40
CA VAL A 154 -1.99 17.38 42.37
C VAL A 154 -0.65 16.89 42.90
N SER A 155 -0.14 15.80 42.34
CA SER A 155 1.04 15.08 42.86
C SER A 155 2.00 14.66 41.75
N GLY A 156 3.28 14.49 42.08
CA GLY A 156 4.35 14.21 41.10
C GLY A 156 5.72 14.71 41.57
N GLU A 157 6.78 14.42 40.81
CA GLU A 157 8.15 14.81 41.17
C GLU A 157 8.34 16.35 41.23
N SER A 158 9.45 16.81 41.81
CA SER A 158 9.85 18.22 41.68
C SER A 158 10.23 18.55 40.23
N GLY A 159 9.69 19.64 39.69
CA GLY A 159 9.78 20.00 38.27
C GLY A 159 8.73 19.35 37.35
N ALA A 160 7.82 18.50 37.86
CA ALA A 160 6.78 17.86 37.06
C ALA A 160 5.60 18.77 36.64
N GLY A 161 5.61 20.07 36.98
CA GLY A 161 4.57 21.02 36.56
C GLY A 161 3.33 21.13 37.47
N LYS A 162 3.36 20.57 38.69
CA LYS A 162 2.25 20.60 39.66
C LYS A 162 1.67 22.02 39.85
N THR A 163 2.51 22.98 40.20
CA THR A 163 2.07 24.34 40.53
C THR A 163 1.47 25.09 39.33
N GLU A 164 1.92 24.81 38.10
CA GLU A 164 1.27 25.33 36.88
C GLU A 164 -0.08 24.67 36.63
N THR A 165 -0.19 23.36 36.87
CA THR A 165 -1.48 22.64 36.83
C THR A 165 -2.47 23.21 37.85
N THR A 166 -1.99 23.53 39.06
CA THR A 166 -2.75 24.23 40.11
C THR A 166 -3.18 25.64 39.67
N LYS A 167 -2.31 26.43 39.02
CA LYS A 167 -2.69 27.73 38.45
C LYS A 167 -3.84 27.59 37.42
N MET A 168 -3.81 26.58 36.56
CA MET A 168 -4.87 26.32 35.58
C MET A 168 -6.18 25.83 36.21
N LEU A 169 -6.12 25.01 37.27
CA LEU A 169 -7.30 24.63 38.08
C LEU A 169 -7.97 25.87 38.69
N MET A 170 -7.20 26.72 39.38
CA MET A 170 -7.72 27.90 40.06
C MET A 170 -8.38 28.87 39.07
N ARG A 171 -7.73 29.12 37.91
CA ARG A 171 -8.27 29.98 36.84
C ARG A 171 -9.58 29.47 36.25
N TYR A 172 -9.74 28.15 36.12
CA TYR A 172 -10.98 27.56 35.62
C TYR A 172 -12.11 27.55 36.68
N LEU A 173 -11.78 27.26 37.95
CA LEU A 173 -12.74 27.36 39.05
C LEU A 173 -13.21 28.81 39.29
N ALA A 174 -12.35 29.79 39.04
CA ALA A 174 -12.71 31.21 39.04
C ALA A 174 -13.64 31.59 37.89
N TYR A 175 -13.39 31.05 36.70
CA TYR A 175 -14.27 31.22 35.54
C TYR A 175 -15.69 30.66 35.80
N LEU A 176 -15.79 29.48 36.40
CA LEU A 176 -17.07 28.88 36.79
C LEU A 176 -17.73 29.60 37.96
N GLY A 177 -16.95 30.01 38.97
CA GLY A 177 -17.41 30.66 40.20
C GLY A 177 -17.85 32.13 40.06
N GLY A 178 -17.82 32.69 38.85
CA GLY A 178 -18.62 33.85 38.44
C GLY A 178 -18.40 35.14 39.22
N HIS A 179 -17.25 35.80 39.04
CA HIS A 179 -16.95 37.12 39.64
C HIS A 179 -16.45 38.19 38.65
N SER A 180 -16.92 38.14 37.41
CA SER A 180 -16.39 38.91 36.25
C SER A 180 -16.93 40.34 36.09
N GLY A 181 -17.34 41.03 37.16
CA GLY A 181 -18.18 42.24 37.04
C GLY A 181 -18.24 43.19 38.23
N ALA A 182 -17.18 43.26 39.05
CA ALA A 182 -17.01 44.29 40.08
C ALA A 182 -15.64 44.97 39.91
N GLU A 183 -15.52 46.24 40.29
CA GLU A 183 -14.32 47.08 40.08
C GLU A 183 -13.20 46.79 41.11
N GLY A 184 -12.92 45.51 41.38
CA GLY A 184 -11.90 45.05 42.33
C GLY A 184 -11.17 43.80 41.84
N ARG A 185 -10.05 43.45 42.49
CA ARG A 185 -9.30 42.22 42.20
C ARG A 185 -10.17 40.99 42.50
N THR A 186 -10.08 39.95 41.68
CA THR A 186 -10.77 38.68 41.95
C THR A 186 -10.02 37.87 43.01
N VAL A 187 -10.72 36.98 43.73
CA VAL A 187 -10.11 36.03 44.67
C VAL A 187 -9.05 35.16 43.97
N GLU A 188 -9.29 34.78 42.71
CA GLU A 188 -8.30 34.12 41.85
C GLU A 188 -7.01 34.95 41.72
N GLN A 189 -7.15 36.23 41.34
CA GLN A 189 -6.04 37.14 41.15
C GLN A 189 -5.26 37.32 42.47
N GLN A 190 -5.94 37.49 43.61
CA GLN A 190 -5.29 37.58 44.92
C GLN A 190 -4.54 36.30 45.31
N VAL A 191 -5.12 35.11 45.08
CA VAL A 191 -4.45 33.83 45.30
C VAL A 191 -3.23 33.69 44.36
N LEU A 192 -3.35 34.08 43.10
CA LEU A 192 -2.25 34.06 42.13
C LEU A 192 -1.11 35.02 42.53
N GLU A 193 -1.46 36.27 42.87
CA GLU A 193 -0.54 37.33 43.32
C GLU A 193 0.10 37.05 44.69
N SER A 194 -0.47 36.15 45.51
CA SER A 194 0.17 35.68 46.74
C SER A 194 1.34 34.70 46.51
N ASN A 195 1.39 34.02 45.35
CA ASN A 195 2.40 32.98 45.12
C ASN A 195 3.84 33.49 45.18
N PRO A 196 4.24 34.63 44.59
CA PRO A 196 5.61 35.13 44.71
C PRO A 196 6.09 35.29 46.17
N VAL A 197 5.20 35.66 47.10
CA VAL A 197 5.53 35.74 48.53
C VAL A 197 5.75 34.32 49.11
N LEU A 198 4.88 33.37 48.79
CA LEU A 198 5.01 31.98 49.24
C LEU A 198 6.21 31.25 48.58
N GLU A 199 6.55 31.57 47.33
CA GLU A 199 7.71 31.01 46.64
C GLU A 199 9.00 31.61 47.20
N ALA A 200 9.06 32.92 47.46
CA ALA A 200 10.23 33.55 48.08
C ALA A 200 10.56 32.98 49.47
N PHE A 201 9.55 32.71 50.31
CA PHE A 201 9.73 32.26 51.70
C PHE A 201 9.52 30.76 51.93
N GLY A 202 9.07 30.00 50.92
CA GLY A 202 8.76 28.58 51.03
C GLY A 202 9.44 27.68 49.99
N ASN A 203 10.00 28.26 48.93
CA ASN A 203 10.74 27.50 47.92
C ASN A 203 12.25 27.70 48.06
N ALA A 204 13.00 26.71 47.58
CA ALA A 204 14.45 26.73 47.49
C ALA A 204 14.93 25.97 46.25
N LYS A 205 16.19 26.18 45.86
CA LYS A 205 16.86 25.31 44.90
C LYS A 205 17.24 23.99 45.56
N THR A 206 16.87 22.88 44.92
CA THR A 206 17.34 21.52 45.23
C THR A 206 18.26 20.99 44.12
N ALA A 207 18.87 19.82 44.34
CA ALA A 207 19.72 19.17 43.33
C ALA A 207 18.99 18.79 42.01
N LYS A 208 17.64 18.77 41.99
CA LYS A 208 16.82 18.40 40.82
C LYS A 208 16.01 19.56 40.20
N ASN A 209 15.87 20.70 40.90
CA ASN A 209 15.00 21.81 40.49
C ASN A 209 15.49 23.14 41.09
N ASN A 210 15.52 24.21 40.29
CA ASN A 210 15.96 25.55 40.73
C ASN A 210 14.93 26.28 41.61
N ASN A 211 13.63 25.98 41.49
CA ASN A 211 12.55 26.58 42.29
C ASN A 211 11.62 25.45 42.76
N SER A 212 11.88 24.91 43.96
CA SER A 212 11.17 23.76 44.52
C SER A 212 10.55 24.12 45.87
N SER A 213 9.22 24.00 45.97
CA SER A 213 8.49 24.13 47.24
C SER A 213 9.03 23.13 48.28
N ARG A 214 9.39 23.63 49.46
CA ARG A 214 9.81 22.84 50.64
C ARG A 214 8.76 22.89 51.76
N PHE A 215 7.50 23.03 51.37
CA PHE A 215 6.28 22.91 52.16
C PHE A 215 5.17 22.33 51.26
N GLY A 216 4.14 21.72 51.85
CA GLY A 216 2.91 21.34 51.15
C GLY A 216 1.85 22.44 51.26
N LYS A 217 1.13 22.72 50.18
CA LYS A 217 0.13 23.79 50.09
C LYS A 217 -1.24 23.22 49.74
N PHE A 218 -2.21 23.40 50.63
CA PHE A 218 -3.62 23.09 50.36
C PHE A 218 -4.38 24.41 50.19
N VAL A 219 -4.99 24.62 49.03
CA VAL A 219 -5.75 25.83 48.68
C VAL A 219 -7.24 25.49 48.69
N GLU A 220 -7.92 25.89 49.76
CA GLU A 220 -9.38 25.82 49.91
C GLU A 220 -10.01 26.96 49.09
N ILE A 221 -10.60 26.69 47.93
CA ILE A 221 -11.51 27.65 47.27
C ILE A 221 -12.90 27.47 47.88
N GLN A 222 -13.49 28.53 48.40
CA GLN A 222 -14.73 28.49 49.18
C GLN A 222 -15.88 29.11 48.40
N PHE A 223 -17.05 28.45 48.42
CA PHE A 223 -18.20 28.83 47.62
C PHE A 223 -19.45 29.17 48.45
N ASP A 224 -20.29 30.05 47.93
CA ASP A 224 -21.61 30.35 48.43
C ASP A 224 -22.65 29.28 47.99
N LYS A 225 -23.85 29.34 48.57
CA LYS A 225 -24.96 28.41 48.25
C LYS A 225 -25.51 28.56 46.81
N LYS A 226 -24.92 29.41 45.97
CA LYS A 226 -25.26 29.61 44.55
C LYS A 226 -24.10 29.20 43.63
N GLY A 227 -23.04 28.60 44.17
CA GLY A 227 -21.85 28.18 43.42
C GLY A 227 -20.85 29.31 43.14
N ARG A 228 -21.04 30.51 43.68
CA ARG A 228 -20.12 31.63 43.46
C ARG A 228 -19.01 31.62 44.51
N ILE A 229 -17.80 32.03 44.15
CA ILE A 229 -16.70 32.10 45.14
C ILE A 229 -17.06 33.12 46.23
N SER A 230 -17.01 32.70 47.51
CA SER A 230 -17.18 33.55 48.69
C SER A 230 -15.85 33.95 49.34
N GLY A 231 -14.79 33.17 49.13
CA GLY A 231 -13.44 33.41 49.64
C GLY A 231 -12.48 32.30 49.24
N ALA A 232 -11.25 32.35 49.73
CA ALA A 232 -10.33 31.22 49.69
C ALA A 232 -9.36 31.25 50.87
N ALA A 233 -8.74 30.11 51.16
CA ALA A 233 -7.75 29.97 52.24
C ALA A 233 -6.63 29.02 51.85
N ILE A 234 -5.43 29.29 52.36
CA ILE A 234 -4.22 28.51 52.15
C ILE A 234 -3.82 27.88 53.49
N ARG A 235 -3.79 26.55 53.54
CA ARG A 235 -3.17 25.79 54.63
C ARG A 235 -1.80 25.33 54.18
N THR A 236 -0.78 25.71 54.95
CA THR A 236 0.58 25.21 54.73
C THR A 236 0.94 24.15 55.74
N TYR A 237 1.52 23.07 55.26
CA TYR A 237 2.02 21.97 56.07
C TYR A 237 3.49 21.72 55.74
N LEU A 238 4.23 21.08 56.65
CA LEU A 238 5.48 20.37 56.33
C LEU A 238 6.64 21.26 55.81
N LEU A 239 6.78 22.48 56.34
CA LEU A 239 7.91 23.37 56.06
C LEU A 239 9.24 22.73 56.50
N GLU A 240 10.22 22.67 55.60
CA GLU A 240 11.57 22.12 55.84
C GLU A 240 12.43 23.08 56.69
N ARG A 241 12.09 23.21 57.98
CA ARG A 241 12.73 24.14 58.93
C ARG A 241 14.25 24.00 59.01
N SER A 242 14.79 22.79 58.85
CA SER A 242 16.23 22.51 58.92
C SER A 242 17.04 23.26 57.85
N ARG A 243 16.47 23.47 56.66
CA ARG A 243 17.10 24.19 55.53
C ARG A 243 17.56 25.61 55.89
N VAL A 244 16.89 26.25 56.86
CA VAL A 244 17.25 27.58 57.37
C VAL A 244 18.71 27.62 57.86
N CYS A 245 19.23 26.52 58.42
CA CYS A 245 20.57 26.46 59.01
C CYS A 245 21.51 25.44 58.35
N GLN A 246 20.99 24.47 57.58
CA GLN A 246 21.76 23.36 57.02
C GLN A 246 21.44 23.13 55.54
N ILE A 247 22.46 23.15 54.68
CA ILE A 247 22.33 23.02 53.21
C ILE A 247 23.39 22.04 52.70
N SER A 248 23.02 21.21 51.72
CA SER A 248 23.94 20.35 50.97
C SER A 248 24.32 20.99 49.63
N ASP A 249 25.57 20.89 49.17
CA ASP A 249 25.95 21.28 47.81
C ASP A 249 25.31 20.30 46.78
N PRO A 250 24.64 20.73 45.69
CA PRO A 250 24.53 22.09 45.14
C PRO A 250 23.15 22.76 45.33
N GLU A 251 22.56 22.63 46.52
CA GLU A 251 21.27 23.23 46.89
C GLU A 251 21.40 24.69 47.39
N ARG A 252 20.29 25.30 47.79
CA ARG A 252 20.26 26.60 48.50
C ARG A 252 19.42 26.56 49.78
N ASN A 253 19.55 27.63 50.57
CA ASN A 253 18.52 28.07 51.50
C ASN A 253 17.25 28.56 50.75
N TYR A 254 16.23 29.00 51.48
CA TYR A 254 15.06 29.67 50.91
C TYR A 254 15.43 30.93 50.11
N HIS A 255 14.70 31.22 49.03
CA HIS A 255 15.06 32.30 48.10
C HIS A 255 15.17 33.67 48.80
N CYS A 256 14.28 33.99 49.74
CA CYS A 256 14.20 35.28 50.44
C CYS A 256 15.54 35.79 51.00
N PHE A 257 16.44 34.89 51.44
CA PHE A 257 17.77 35.26 51.93
C PHE A 257 18.69 35.79 50.81
N TYR A 258 18.65 35.16 49.64
CA TYR A 258 19.42 35.57 48.46
C TYR A 258 18.80 36.83 47.82
N LEU A 259 17.46 36.92 47.78
CA LEU A 259 16.74 38.12 47.36
C LEU A 259 17.16 39.34 48.21
N LEU A 260 17.24 39.18 49.53
CA LEU A 260 17.60 40.26 50.45
C LEU A 260 19.09 40.64 50.36
N CYS A 261 19.99 39.68 50.10
CA CYS A 261 21.40 39.98 49.77
C CYS A 261 21.58 40.63 48.38
N ALA A 262 20.56 40.61 47.53
CA ALA A 262 20.51 41.23 46.21
C ALA A 262 19.59 42.47 46.15
N ALA A 263 19.15 42.98 47.31
CA ALA A 263 18.28 44.14 47.44
C ALA A 263 18.99 45.46 47.02
N PRO A 264 18.26 46.58 46.88
CA PRO A 264 18.87 47.90 46.69
C PRO A 264 19.87 48.25 47.80
N HIS A 265 20.90 49.04 47.45
CA HIS A 265 22.02 49.40 48.34
C HIS A 265 21.56 49.96 49.69
N GLU A 266 20.49 50.76 49.68
CA GLU A 266 19.88 51.36 50.87
C GLU A 266 19.42 50.30 51.90
N GLU A 267 18.80 49.21 51.46
CA GLU A 267 18.36 48.12 52.34
C GLU A 267 19.56 47.26 52.79
N ILE A 268 20.56 47.04 51.92
CA ILE A 268 21.80 46.34 52.26
C ILE A 268 22.59 47.07 53.36
N GLU A 269 22.78 48.39 53.23
CA GLU A 269 23.48 49.21 54.22
C GLU A 269 22.71 49.35 55.54
N LYS A 270 21.38 49.40 55.46
CA LYS A 270 20.46 49.48 56.61
C LYS A 270 20.48 48.20 57.45
N TYR A 271 20.46 47.04 56.81
CA TYR A 271 20.53 45.73 57.49
C TYR A 271 21.96 45.21 57.68
N LYS A 272 23.00 45.97 57.28
CA LYS A 272 24.43 45.59 57.36
C LYS A 272 24.78 44.25 56.69
N LEU A 273 24.13 43.98 55.56
CA LEU A 273 24.30 42.74 54.81
C LEU A 273 25.54 42.75 53.92
N GLY A 274 26.12 41.56 53.72
CA GLY A 274 27.25 41.32 52.83
C GLY A 274 26.88 40.41 51.65
N ASN A 275 27.90 39.99 50.90
CA ASN A 275 27.73 38.96 49.87
C ASN A 275 27.25 37.64 50.51
N PRO A 276 26.37 36.83 49.88
CA PRO A 276 25.91 35.55 50.44
C PRO A 276 27.01 34.62 50.97
N LYS A 277 28.23 34.68 50.41
CA LYS A 277 29.41 33.91 50.87
C LYS A 277 29.85 34.24 52.31
N SER A 278 29.54 35.42 52.84
CA SER A 278 29.90 35.80 54.21
C SER A 278 28.95 35.27 55.28
N PHE A 279 27.84 34.62 54.91
CA PHE A 279 26.85 34.11 55.85
C PHE A 279 26.90 32.59 55.97
N HIS A 280 27.10 32.08 57.19
CA HIS A 280 27.19 30.65 57.52
C HIS A 280 25.96 29.85 57.09
N TYR A 281 24.77 30.45 57.14
CA TYR A 281 23.52 29.84 56.68
C TYR A 281 23.32 29.88 55.16
N LEU A 282 24.25 30.45 54.38
CA LEU A 282 24.19 30.50 52.91
C LEU A 282 25.42 29.90 52.22
N ASN A 283 26.57 29.81 52.91
CA ASN A 283 27.87 29.47 52.32
C ASN A 283 28.28 27.98 52.39
N GLN A 284 27.38 27.10 52.86
CA GLN A 284 27.58 25.64 52.93
C GLN A 284 27.50 24.93 51.55
N SER A 285 27.09 25.67 50.52
CA SER A 285 26.92 25.22 49.13
C SER A 285 27.69 26.15 48.20
N ASN A 286 28.14 25.64 47.05
CA ASN A 286 28.81 26.43 46.03
C ASN A 286 27.83 27.18 45.11
N CYS A 287 26.52 26.97 45.25
CA CYS A 287 25.50 27.49 44.34
C CYS A 287 24.90 28.83 44.79
N TYR A 288 25.51 29.96 44.37
CA TYR A 288 25.08 31.32 44.79
C TYR A 288 24.16 32.07 43.82
N GLU A 289 24.22 31.81 42.50
CA GLU A 289 23.42 32.50 41.46
C GLU A 289 22.51 31.51 40.70
N LEU A 290 21.31 31.91 40.27
CA LEU A 290 20.41 31.04 39.49
C LEU A 290 20.64 31.21 37.98
N VAL A 291 20.56 30.10 37.23
CA VAL A 291 20.66 30.15 35.77
C VAL A 291 19.38 30.76 35.19
N GLY A 292 19.48 31.96 34.64
CA GLY A 292 18.39 32.66 33.95
C GLY A 292 17.40 33.42 34.84
N VAL A 293 17.68 33.57 36.15
CA VAL A 293 16.84 34.33 37.10
C VAL A 293 17.71 35.33 37.85
N SER A 294 17.19 36.55 38.06
CA SER A 294 17.91 37.62 38.76
C SER A 294 17.31 37.86 40.14
N ASP A 295 18.03 37.46 41.20
CA ASP A 295 17.57 37.61 42.59
C ASP A 295 17.21 39.08 42.95
N ALA A 296 17.85 40.07 42.32
CA ALA A 296 17.52 41.49 42.48
C ALA A 296 16.18 41.90 41.85
N GLN A 297 15.79 41.27 40.73
CA GLN A 297 14.49 41.51 40.08
C GLN A 297 13.37 40.80 40.86
N GLU A 298 13.63 39.58 41.33
CA GLU A 298 12.71 38.79 42.15
C GLU A 298 12.47 39.43 43.53
N TYR A 299 13.46 40.11 44.13
CA TYR A 299 13.25 40.94 45.32
C TYR A 299 12.19 42.03 45.09
N ILE A 300 12.29 42.76 43.96
CA ILE A 300 11.36 43.82 43.58
C ILE A 300 9.97 43.24 43.27
N ALA A 301 9.90 42.08 42.60
CA ALA A 301 8.64 41.38 42.35
C ALA A 301 7.97 40.92 43.66
N THR A 302 8.75 40.38 44.60
CA THR A 302 8.28 39.94 45.92
C THR A 302 7.70 41.10 46.73
N ARG A 303 8.32 42.29 46.71
CA ARG A 303 7.76 43.47 47.42
C ARG A 303 6.46 43.95 46.80
N ARG A 304 6.36 44.02 45.47
CA ARG A 304 5.09 44.34 44.79
C ARG A 304 3.99 43.32 45.14
N ALA A 305 4.33 42.04 45.26
CA ALA A 305 3.38 41.02 45.72
C ALA A 305 2.97 41.22 47.19
N MET A 306 3.88 41.63 48.08
CA MET A 306 3.56 42.03 49.46
C MET A 306 2.62 43.24 49.51
N ASP A 307 2.87 44.29 48.74
CA ASP A 307 1.99 45.46 48.61
C ASP A 307 0.58 45.04 48.17
N VAL A 308 0.50 44.14 47.18
CA VAL A 308 -0.74 43.63 46.59
C VAL A 308 -1.53 42.75 47.57
N VAL A 309 -0.83 41.96 48.39
CA VAL A 309 -1.39 41.18 49.52
C VAL A 309 -1.73 42.09 50.72
N GLY A 310 -1.44 43.39 50.68
CA GLY A 310 -1.77 44.34 51.75
C GLY A 310 -0.82 44.28 52.95
N ILE A 311 0.35 43.67 52.79
CA ILE A 311 1.46 43.73 53.76
C ILE A 311 2.13 45.10 53.57
N ASN A 312 1.87 46.01 54.51
CA ASN A 312 2.31 47.41 54.37
C ASN A 312 3.83 47.57 54.56
N GLU A 313 4.41 48.70 54.12
CA GLU A 313 5.87 48.94 54.17
C GLU A 313 6.52 48.71 55.54
N LYS A 314 5.82 48.97 56.66
CA LYS A 314 6.34 48.72 58.01
C LYS A 314 6.36 47.24 58.38
N GLU A 315 5.39 46.47 57.86
CA GLU A 315 5.39 45.01 57.97
C GLU A 315 6.46 44.42 57.06
N GLN A 316 6.66 44.95 55.84
CA GLN A 316 7.77 44.55 54.96
C GLN A 316 9.14 44.81 55.61
N ASP A 317 9.36 45.98 56.20
CA ASP A 317 10.57 46.28 56.98
C ASP A 317 10.78 45.24 58.09
N ALA A 318 9.74 44.95 58.88
CA ALA A 318 9.82 43.99 59.97
C ALA A 318 10.10 42.55 59.47
N ILE A 319 9.50 42.13 58.35
CA ILE A 319 9.77 40.84 57.69
C ILE A 319 11.25 40.74 57.28
N PHE A 320 11.75 41.71 56.50
CA PHE A 320 13.14 41.67 56.00
C PHE A 320 14.18 41.87 57.11
N ARG A 321 13.86 42.68 58.13
CA ARG A 321 14.61 42.81 59.38
C ARG A 321 14.77 41.47 60.11
N VAL A 322 13.72 40.65 60.19
CA VAL A 322 13.78 39.30 60.76
C VAL A 322 14.60 38.35 59.89
N VAL A 323 14.47 38.41 58.57
CA VAL A 323 15.30 37.62 57.63
C VAL A 323 16.79 37.98 57.76
N ALA A 324 17.13 39.27 57.88
CA ALA A 324 18.49 39.74 58.13
C ALA A 324 19.01 39.30 59.52
N ALA A 325 18.18 39.37 60.56
CA ALA A 325 18.55 38.90 61.90
C ALA A 325 18.93 37.41 61.91
N ILE A 326 18.22 36.57 61.14
CA ILE A 326 18.56 35.14 61.00
C ILE A 326 19.92 34.94 60.31
N LEU A 327 20.27 35.77 59.32
CA LEU A 327 21.58 35.71 58.66
C LEU A 327 22.73 36.08 59.60
N HIS A 328 22.58 37.14 60.40
CA HIS A 328 23.57 37.52 61.40
C HIS A 328 23.66 36.51 62.54
N LEU A 329 22.53 36.03 63.05
CA LEU A 329 22.45 34.98 64.07
C LEU A 329 23.27 33.74 63.68
N GLY A 330 23.24 33.34 62.41
CA GLY A 330 24.02 32.21 61.91
C GLY A 330 25.53 32.40 61.95
N ASN A 331 26.03 33.64 61.93
CA ASN A 331 27.47 33.93 62.02
C ASN A 331 28.00 34.01 63.46
N ILE A 332 27.14 33.93 64.49
CA ILE A 332 27.61 33.88 65.88
C ILE A 332 28.30 32.52 66.11
N ASN A 333 29.58 32.57 66.44
CA ASN A 333 30.39 31.41 66.83
C ASN A 333 30.68 31.45 68.34
N PHE A 334 30.84 30.26 68.92
CA PHE A 334 31.12 30.08 70.34
C PHE A 334 32.46 29.37 70.54
N GLU A 335 33.14 29.68 71.64
CA GLU A 335 34.31 28.95 72.11
C GLU A 335 34.21 28.62 73.61
N LYS A 336 35.16 27.82 74.11
CA LYS A 336 35.19 27.41 75.52
C LYS A 336 35.72 28.54 76.40
N ASP A 337 35.06 28.71 77.52
CA ASP A 337 35.42 29.60 78.62
C ASP A 337 36.63 29.05 79.43
N GLU A 338 37.03 29.75 80.50
CA GLU A 338 37.95 29.20 81.51
C GLU A 338 37.33 27.99 82.26
N ASP A 339 36.00 27.96 82.40
CA ASP A 339 35.25 26.82 82.91
C ASP A 339 35.04 25.75 81.82
N ILE A 340 35.34 24.49 82.15
CA ILE A 340 35.52 23.39 81.18
C ILE A 340 34.28 23.12 80.30
N ASP A 341 33.09 23.45 80.78
CA ASP A 341 31.79 23.14 80.16
C ASP A 341 30.95 24.37 79.75
N SER A 342 31.45 25.61 79.85
CA SER A 342 30.73 26.82 79.40
C SER A 342 31.15 27.33 78.01
N ALA A 343 30.24 28.07 77.38
CA ALA A 343 30.39 28.70 76.07
C ALA A 343 30.38 30.23 76.18
N VAL A 344 31.29 30.89 75.47
CA VAL A 344 31.38 32.35 75.32
C VAL A 344 31.37 32.70 73.82
N VAL A 345 31.00 33.92 73.47
CA VAL A 345 31.09 34.43 72.09
C VAL A 345 32.56 34.53 71.66
N LYS A 346 32.89 33.95 70.50
CA LYS A 346 34.27 33.65 70.12
C LYS A 346 35.16 34.84 69.77
N ASP A 347 34.65 35.83 69.05
CA ASP A 347 35.46 36.89 68.46
C ASP A 347 34.66 38.17 68.23
N GLU A 348 35.35 39.28 67.95
CA GLU A 348 34.71 40.57 67.68
C GLU A 348 33.73 40.51 66.50
N GLN A 349 33.92 39.60 65.54
CA GLN A 349 32.96 39.39 64.44
C GLN A 349 31.68 38.70 64.92
N SER A 350 31.79 37.65 65.74
CA SER A 350 30.63 37.02 66.38
C SER A 350 29.92 37.97 67.34
N LEU A 351 30.66 38.84 68.05
CA LEU A 351 30.11 39.86 68.95
C LEU A 351 29.36 40.95 68.16
N PHE A 352 29.94 41.46 67.06
CA PHE A 352 29.26 42.36 66.12
C PHE A 352 27.97 41.73 65.58
N HIS A 353 28.01 40.46 65.20
CA HIS A 353 26.83 39.75 64.71
C HIS A 353 25.78 39.49 65.81
N LEU A 354 26.18 39.28 67.07
CA LEU A 354 25.26 39.20 68.21
C LEU A 354 24.58 40.55 68.48
N GLN A 355 25.35 41.65 68.50
CA GLN A 355 24.82 43.02 68.64
C GLN A 355 23.86 43.36 67.50
N MET A 356 24.25 43.13 66.24
CA MET A 356 23.40 43.37 65.08
C MET A 356 22.12 42.50 65.10
N THR A 357 22.21 41.27 65.58
CA THR A 357 21.03 40.40 65.77
C THR A 357 20.09 40.97 66.84
N ALA A 358 20.61 41.46 67.96
CA ALA A 358 19.82 42.08 69.02
C ALA A 358 19.15 43.39 68.56
N ASP A 359 19.87 44.24 67.82
CA ASP A 359 19.34 45.49 67.25
C ASP A 359 18.23 45.23 66.21
N LEU A 360 18.41 44.23 65.34
CA LEU A 360 17.39 43.84 64.36
C LEU A 360 16.17 43.20 65.03
N LEU A 361 16.36 42.35 66.04
CA LEU A 361 15.26 41.76 66.81
C LEU A 361 14.67 42.72 67.86
N MET A 362 15.25 43.90 68.05
CA MET A 362 14.93 44.90 69.07
C MET A 362 14.82 44.31 70.50
N CYS A 363 15.68 43.34 70.81
CA CYS A 363 15.82 42.74 72.14
C CYS A 363 17.09 43.24 72.84
N ASP A 364 17.34 42.77 74.07
CA ASP A 364 18.54 43.12 74.84
C ASP A 364 19.72 42.18 74.47
N PRO A 365 20.93 42.69 74.14
CA PRO A 365 22.05 41.85 73.71
C PRO A 365 22.51 40.82 74.76
N LEU A 366 22.55 41.20 76.05
CA LEU A 366 22.95 40.29 77.12
C LEU A 366 21.91 39.18 77.33
N SER A 367 20.63 39.53 77.20
CA SER A 367 19.52 38.56 77.24
C SER A 367 19.53 37.61 76.05
N LEU A 368 19.95 38.07 74.86
CA LEU A 368 20.19 37.20 73.69
C LEU A 368 21.36 36.25 73.94
N GLU A 369 22.48 36.73 74.51
CA GLU A 369 23.62 35.88 74.88
C GLU A 369 23.24 34.84 75.95
N ASP A 370 22.53 35.24 77.00
CA ASP A 370 22.01 34.32 78.04
C ASP A 370 21.11 33.22 77.43
N ALA A 371 20.21 33.58 76.51
CA ALA A 371 19.30 32.64 75.86
C ALA A 371 19.98 31.68 74.85
N LEU A 372 21.16 32.08 74.33
CA LEU A 372 22.00 31.24 73.49
C LEU A 372 22.89 30.30 74.31
N CYS A 373 23.60 30.83 75.31
CA CYS A 373 24.68 30.14 76.03
C CYS A 373 24.26 29.48 77.35
N LYS A 374 23.07 29.75 77.89
CA LYS A 374 22.58 29.18 79.16
C LYS A 374 21.23 28.50 78.97
N ARG A 375 20.87 27.62 79.91
CA ARG A 375 19.57 26.94 79.92
C ARG A 375 19.01 26.77 81.33
N VAL A 376 17.72 27.06 81.46
CA VAL A 376 16.91 26.97 82.67
C VAL A 376 16.34 25.56 82.79
N MET A 377 16.77 24.81 83.80
CA MET A 377 16.18 23.53 84.18
C MET A 377 15.29 23.72 85.40
N ILE A 378 13.97 23.64 85.18
CA ILE A 378 12.97 23.61 86.24
C ILE A 378 12.91 22.18 86.79
N THR A 379 13.41 21.97 88.01
CA THR A 379 13.15 20.75 88.78
C THR A 379 11.88 20.97 89.63
N PRO A 380 11.31 19.93 90.28
CA PRO A 380 10.19 20.10 91.19
C PRO A 380 10.50 20.95 92.44
N GLU A 381 11.78 21.25 92.69
CA GLU A 381 12.28 21.87 93.92
C GLU A 381 12.96 23.23 93.65
N GLU A 382 13.69 23.39 92.54
CA GLU A 382 14.44 24.61 92.20
C GLU A 382 14.48 24.91 90.69
N ILE A 383 14.77 26.18 90.35
CA ILE A 383 14.98 26.65 88.98
C ILE A 383 16.48 26.88 88.76
N ILE A 384 17.16 25.92 88.11
CA ILE A 384 18.62 25.92 87.97
C ILE A 384 19.01 26.47 86.60
N LYS A 385 19.74 27.59 86.55
CA LYS A 385 20.43 28.05 85.33
C LYS A 385 21.76 27.30 85.18
N ARG A 386 21.93 26.57 84.07
CA ARG A 386 23.18 25.87 83.70
C ARG A 386 23.76 26.46 82.41
N SER A 387 25.06 26.69 82.36
CA SER A 387 25.78 27.03 81.12
C SER A 387 25.81 25.85 80.15
N LEU A 388 25.72 26.15 78.86
CA LEU A 388 25.86 25.19 77.76
C LEU A 388 27.30 25.16 77.25
N ASP A 389 27.72 24.01 76.72
CA ASP A 389 28.98 23.90 76.00
C ASP A 389 28.87 24.56 74.60
N PRO A 390 29.99 24.88 73.91
CA PRO A 390 29.95 25.60 72.63
C PRO A 390 29.18 24.89 71.50
N HIS A 391 29.08 23.55 71.53
CA HIS A 391 28.29 22.80 70.55
C HIS A 391 26.79 22.89 70.89
N ALA A 392 26.43 22.75 72.17
CA ALA A 392 25.05 22.98 72.62
C ALA A 392 24.59 24.45 72.42
N ALA A 393 25.48 25.44 72.56
CA ALA A 393 25.22 26.83 72.22
C ALA A 393 24.99 27.03 70.70
N ALA A 394 25.78 26.37 69.84
CA ALA A 394 25.54 26.37 68.40
C ALA A 394 24.19 25.71 68.02
N VAL A 395 23.82 24.62 68.69
CA VAL A 395 22.48 24.00 68.54
C VAL A 395 21.36 24.90 69.06
N SER A 396 21.60 25.68 70.12
CA SER A 396 20.70 26.71 70.65
C SER A 396 20.43 27.82 69.62
N ARG A 397 21.50 28.39 69.04
CA ARG A 397 21.49 29.38 67.94
C ARG A 397 20.68 28.89 66.74
N ASP A 398 20.95 27.67 66.30
CA ASP A 398 20.22 27.02 65.22
C ASP A 398 18.73 26.78 65.56
N GLY A 399 18.41 26.46 66.82
CA GLY A 399 17.04 26.32 67.30
C GLY A 399 16.25 27.63 67.27
N LEU A 400 16.90 28.73 67.69
CA LEU A 400 16.34 30.08 67.63
C LEU A 400 16.01 30.46 66.18
N ALA A 401 16.97 30.33 65.26
CA ALA A 401 16.80 30.64 63.84
C ALA A 401 15.62 29.87 63.20
N LYS A 402 15.55 28.55 63.42
CA LYS A 402 14.48 27.67 62.92
C LYS A 402 13.10 28.06 63.46
N THR A 403 13.05 28.49 64.72
CA THR A 403 11.79 28.88 65.39
C THR A 403 11.29 30.23 64.89
N ILE A 404 12.16 31.23 64.80
CA ILE A 404 11.83 32.56 64.25
C ILE A 404 11.33 32.44 62.80
N TYR A 405 12.04 31.69 61.94
CA TYR A 405 11.64 31.53 60.54
C TYR A 405 10.27 30.83 60.40
N SER A 406 10.00 29.80 61.22
CA SER A 406 8.69 29.13 61.18
C SER A 406 7.55 30.05 61.61
N ARG A 407 7.74 30.86 62.66
CA ARG A 407 6.71 31.83 63.09
C ARG A 407 6.46 32.90 62.04
N LEU A 408 7.52 33.39 61.40
CA LEU A 408 7.41 34.33 60.28
C LEU A 408 6.61 33.74 59.12
N PHE A 409 6.87 32.48 58.75
CA PHE A 409 6.14 31.78 57.69
C PHE A 409 4.68 31.51 58.05
N GLU A 410 4.41 31.06 59.28
CA GLU A 410 3.06 30.89 59.83
C GLU A 410 2.26 32.21 59.74
N TRP A 411 2.84 33.33 60.18
CA TRP A 411 2.22 34.68 60.11
C TRP A 411 1.98 35.16 58.68
N LEU A 412 2.92 34.91 57.75
CA LEU A 412 2.76 35.27 56.33
C LEU A 412 1.54 34.58 55.72
N VAL A 413 1.35 33.29 56.02
CA VAL A 413 0.20 32.50 55.53
C VAL A 413 -1.11 33.01 56.13
N ASP A 414 -1.17 33.29 57.43
CA ASP A 414 -2.36 33.86 58.07
C ASP A 414 -2.72 35.24 57.51
N LYS A 415 -1.72 36.08 57.21
CA LYS A 415 -1.92 37.39 56.56
C LYS A 415 -2.41 37.28 55.12
N ILE A 416 -1.89 36.32 54.36
CA ILE A 416 -2.37 35.99 53.02
C ILE A 416 -3.85 35.55 53.09
N ASN A 417 -4.23 34.71 54.06
CA ASN A 417 -5.62 34.25 54.26
C ASN A 417 -6.59 35.40 54.61
N VAL A 418 -6.15 36.35 55.44
CA VAL A 418 -6.93 37.58 55.73
C VAL A 418 -7.09 38.45 54.48
N SER A 419 -6.05 38.57 53.64
CA SER A 419 -6.08 39.39 52.41
C SER A 419 -6.97 38.80 51.31
N ILE A 420 -6.97 37.48 51.15
CA ILE A 420 -7.79 36.74 50.18
C ILE A 420 -9.28 36.74 50.58
N GLY A 421 -9.60 37.07 51.83
CA GLY A 421 -10.98 37.14 52.32
C GLY A 421 -11.56 35.75 52.63
N GLN A 422 -10.85 34.94 53.42
CA GLN A 422 -11.36 33.67 53.92
C GLN A 422 -12.76 33.81 54.55
N ASP A 423 -13.71 32.97 54.11
CA ASP A 423 -15.07 32.86 54.65
C ASP A 423 -15.14 31.71 55.68
N PRO A 424 -15.25 31.99 56.99
CA PRO A 424 -15.32 30.94 58.01
C PRO A 424 -16.64 30.17 58.04
N ASN A 425 -17.65 30.61 57.27
CA ASN A 425 -19.02 30.06 57.30
C ASN A 425 -19.36 29.21 56.06
N SER A 426 -18.50 29.18 55.04
CA SER A 426 -18.70 28.32 53.87
C SER A 426 -18.72 26.84 54.26
N LYS A 427 -19.58 26.07 53.59
CA LYS A 427 -19.72 24.61 53.74
C LYS A 427 -19.44 23.83 52.46
N CYS A 428 -19.17 24.55 51.37
CA CYS A 428 -18.93 23.99 50.05
C CYS A 428 -17.57 24.54 49.59
N LEU A 429 -16.54 23.69 49.61
CA LEU A 429 -15.20 24.04 49.19
C LEU A 429 -14.64 23.04 48.19
N ILE A 430 -13.69 23.51 47.38
CA ILE A 430 -12.86 22.68 46.52
C ILE A 430 -11.41 22.89 46.96
N GLY A 431 -10.83 21.89 47.63
CA GLY A 431 -9.48 21.93 48.19
C GLY A 431 -8.43 21.38 47.24
N ILE A 432 -7.59 22.25 46.67
CA ILE A 432 -6.51 21.82 45.77
C ILE A 432 -5.24 21.56 46.59
N LEU A 433 -4.75 20.31 46.59
CA LEU A 433 -3.51 19.93 47.28
C LEU A 433 -2.34 19.91 46.28
N ASP A 434 -1.44 20.89 46.39
CA ASP A 434 -0.11 20.87 45.75
C ASP A 434 0.93 20.43 46.79
N ILE A 435 1.40 19.19 46.68
CA ILE A 435 2.33 18.59 47.62
C ILE A 435 3.50 17.91 46.91
N TYR A 436 4.65 17.86 47.58
CA TYR A 436 5.80 17.12 47.12
C TYR A 436 5.46 15.64 46.84
N GLY A 437 6.04 15.08 45.78
CA GLY A 437 5.99 13.65 45.52
C GLY A 437 6.98 12.89 46.39
N PHE A 438 7.07 11.58 46.17
CA PHE A 438 8.06 10.71 46.79
C PHE A 438 9.49 11.17 46.47
N GLU A 439 10.36 11.34 47.48
CA GLU A 439 11.76 11.75 47.34
C GLU A 439 12.71 10.59 47.63
N SER A 440 13.57 10.26 46.67
CA SER A 440 14.71 9.37 46.86
C SER A 440 15.96 9.97 46.21
N PHE A 441 17.00 10.14 47.03
CA PHE A 441 18.29 10.73 46.70
C PHE A 441 19.43 9.80 47.15
N LYS A 442 20.68 10.15 46.81
CA LYS A 442 21.89 9.41 47.24
C LYS A 442 22.13 9.46 48.75
N ALA A 443 21.58 10.47 49.43
CA ALA A 443 21.57 10.61 50.88
C ALA A 443 20.19 11.11 51.29
N ASN A 444 19.47 10.32 52.08
CA ASN A 444 18.12 10.66 52.56
C ASN A 444 18.18 10.88 54.07
N SER A 445 17.63 11.99 54.54
CA SER A 445 17.64 12.35 55.96
C SER A 445 16.22 12.32 56.55
N PHE A 446 16.06 12.90 57.73
CA PHE A 446 14.78 12.98 58.46
C PHE A 446 13.67 13.64 57.64
N GLU A 447 14.02 14.63 56.81
CA GLU A 447 13.14 15.36 55.92
C GLU A 447 12.51 14.44 54.87
N GLN A 448 13.34 13.65 54.16
CA GLN A 448 12.85 12.65 53.19
C GLN A 448 12.01 11.57 53.85
N PHE A 449 12.34 11.16 55.09
CA PHE A 449 11.53 10.20 55.84
C PHE A 449 10.12 10.75 56.13
N CYS A 450 10.00 12.01 56.53
CA CYS A 450 8.71 12.67 56.68
C CYS A 450 7.97 12.82 55.34
N ILE A 451 8.66 13.27 54.29
CA ILE A 451 8.12 13.43 52.93
C ILE A 451 7.53 12.11 52.40
N ASN A 452 8.26 11.01 52.57
CA ASN A 452 7.87 9.69 52.10
C ASN A 452 6.76 9.07 52.97
N PHE A 453 6.73 9.32 54.29
CA PHE A 453 5.59 8.91 55.14
C PHE A 453 4.28 9.60 54.72
N THR A 454 4.31 10.89 54.36
CA THR A 454 3.14 11.57 53.79
C THR A 454 2.72 10.97 52.46
N ASN A 455 3.66 10.66 51.57
CA ASN A 455 3.35 10.00 50.29
C ASN A 455 2.78 8.58 50.49
N GLU A 456 3.30 7.81 51.46
CA GLU A 456 2.77 6.49 51.83
C GLU A 456 1.30 6.56 52.30
N LYS A 457 0.96 7.56 53.14
CA LYS A 457 -0.44 7.82 53.57
C LYS A 457 -1.34 8.30 52.43
N LEU A 458 -0.87 9.22 51.59
CA LEU A 458 -1.64 9.68 50.42
C LEU A 458 -1.87 8.54 49.42
N GLN A 459 -0.89 7.65 49.25
CA GLN A 459 -1.03 6.47 48.40
C GLN A 459 -2.00 5.45 48.98
N GLN A 460 -2.06 5.27 50.31
CA GLN A 460 -3.09 4.46 50.95
C GLN A 460 -4.50 5.01 50.67
N HIS A 461 -4.73 6.30 50.93
CA HIS A 461 -6.00 6.97 50.67
C HIS A 461 -6.43 6.86 49.19
N PHE A 462 -5.49 7.08 48.27
CA PHE A 462 -5.69 6.89 46.83
C PHE A 462 -6.04 5.45 46.46
N ASN A 463 -5.30 4.46 46.96
CA ASN A 463 -5.57 3.05 46.69
C ASN A 463 -6.97 2.63 47.19
N GLN A 464 -7.33 3.03 48.42
CA GLN A 464 -8.63 2.72 49.02
C GLN A 464 -9.79 3.38 48.26
N HIS A 465 -9.64 4.66 47.86
CA HIS A 465 -10.63 5.35 47.03
C HIS A 465 -10.73 4.73 45.63
N VAL A 466 -9.63 4.48 44.93
CA VAL A 466 -9.63 3.86 43.59
C VAL A 466 -10.31 2.48 43.62
N PHE A 467 -10.05 1.69 44.67
CA PHE A 467 -10.72 0.40 44.87
C PHE A 467 -12.23 0.59 45.09
N LYS A 468 -12.64 1.51 45.96
CA LYS A 468 -14.07 1.87 46.18
C LYS A 468 -14.77 2.28 44.87
N MET A 469 -14.15 3.13 44.05
CA MET A 469 -14.74 3.58 42.77
C MET A 469 -14.97 2.41 41.78
N GLU A 470 -14.06 1.44 41.74
CA GLU A 470 -14.22 0.24 40.90
C GLU A 470 -15.39 -0.64 41.41
N GLN A 471 -15.55 -0.77 42.73
CA GLN A 471 -16.69 -1.47 43.34
C GLN A 471 -18.03 -0.79 43.06
N GLU A 472 -18.07 0.54 43.06
CA GLU A 472 -19.27 1.33 42.80
C GLU A 472 -19.74 1.21 41.34
N GLU A 473 -18.83 1.13 40.37
CA GLU A 473 -19.17 0.81 38.98
C GLU A 473 -19.70 -0.64 38.85
N TYR A 474 -19.10 -1.62 39.53
CA TYR A 474 -19.60 -3.01 39.51
C TYR A 474 -20.99 -3.14 40.16
N ALA A 475 -21.27 -2.38 41.22
CA ALA A 475 -22.58 -2.33 41.87
C ALA A 475 -23.65 -1.65 40.99
N LYS A 476 -23.30 -0.54 40.34
CA LYS A 476 -24.14 0.20 39.39
C LYS A 476 -24.57 -0.66 38.18
N GLU A 477 -23.66 -1.46 37.66
CA GLU A 477 -23.89 -2.43 36.58
C GLU A 477 -24.54 -3.75 37.06
N GLU A 478 -24.85 -3.91 38.35
CA GLU A 478 -25.45 -5.12 38.98
C GLU A 478 -24.66 -6.42 38.71
N ILE A 479 -23.33 -6.32 38.77
CA ILE A 479 -22.43 -7.44 38.58
C ILE A 479 -22.34 -8.28 39.85
N ASN A 480 -22.41 -9.61 39.73
CA ASN A 480 -22.06 -10.51 40.82
C ASN A 480 -20.53 -10.72 40.85
N TRP A 481 -19.83 -9.99 41.71
CA TRP A 481 -18.37 -10.01 41.83
C TRP A 481 -17.92 -10.48 43.22
N ASN A 482 -16.82 -11.23 43.27
CA ASN A 482 -16.17 -11.63 44.52
C ASN A 482 -15.14 -10.57 44.94
N TYR A 483 -14.97 -10.37 46.24
CA TYR A 483 -13.96 -9.46 46.79
C TYR A 483 -12.56 -9.80 46.26
N VAL A 484 -11.92 -8.83 45.60
CA VAL A 484 -10.55 -8.95 45.09
C VAL A 484 -9.58 -8.64 46.23
N GLU A 485 -8.61 -9.52 46.48
CA GLU A 485 -7.60 -9.34 47.52
C GLU A 485 -6.66 -8.17 47.16
N PHE A 486 -6.89 -7.01 47.78
CA PHE A 486 -6.11 -5.80 47.57
C PHE A 486 -4.87 -5.77 48.46
N VAL A 487 -3.71 -5.40 47.88
CA VAL A 487 -2.43 -5.29 48.57
C VAL A 487 -2.27 -3.89 49.18
N ASP A 488 -2.82 -3.69 50.39
CA ASP A 488 -2.66 -2.45 51.16
C ASP A 488 -1.20 -2.24 51.61
N ASN A 489 -0.76 -0.98 51.67
CA ASN A 489 0.53 -0.55 52.20
C ASN A 489 0.49 -0.21 53.71
N GLN A 490 -0.60 -0.57 54.40
CA GLN A 490 -0.72 -0.53 55.86
C GLN A 490 0.45 -1.20 56.60
N ASP A 491 1.15 -2.17 56.00
CA ASP A 491 2.32 -2.82 56.61
C ASP A 491 3.55 -1.90 56.72
N VAL A 492 3.75 -0.98 55.75
CA VAL A 492 4.77 0.09 55.82
C VAL A 492 4.33 1.19 56.78
N LEU A 493 3.03 1.49 56.83
CA LEU A 493 2.49 2.50 57.74
C LEU A 493 2.56 2.07 59.20
N ASP A 494 2.20 0.83 59.53
CA ASP A 494 2.36 0.23 60.86
C ASP A 494 3.81 0.27 61.32
N LEU A 495 4.76 -0.09 60.44
CA LEU A 495 6.20 -0.01 60.71
C LEU A 495 6.62 1.41 61.16
N ILE A 496 6.08 2.45 60.52
CA ILE A 496 6.43 3.85 60.81
C ILE A 496 5.69 4.40 62.03
N GLU A 497 4.36 4.20 62.12
CA GLU A 497 3.47 5.07 62.90
C GLU A 497 2.83 4.43 64.15
N LYS A 498 2.91 3.11 64.27
CA LYS A 498 2.22 2.31 65.30
C LYS A 498 2.71 2.65 66.71
N LYS A 499 1.78 2.76 67.66
CA LYS A 499 2.09 2.99 69.08
C LYS A 499 1.52 1.82 69.92
N PRO A 500 2.34 1.12 70.73
CA PRO A 500 3.80 1.21 70.83
C PRO A 500 4.52 0.55 69.62
N GLY A 501 5.83 0.81 69.49
CA GLY A 501 6.74 -0.03 68.70
C GLY A 501 7.09 0.42 67.28
N GLY A 502 6.38 1.36 66.65
CA GLY A 502 6.73 1.91 65.33
C GLY A 502 7.95 2.84 65.36
N ILE A 503 8.58 3.10 64.21
CA ILE A 503 9.80 3.92 64.08
C ILE A 503 9.66 5.30 64.76
N ILE A 504 8.53 5.99 64.59
CA ILE A 504 8.29 7.29 65.23
C ILE A 504 8.26 7.17 66.76
N ALA A 505 7.65 6.11 67.31
CA ALA A 505 7.62 5.89 68.76
C ALA A 505 9.02 5.59 69.30
N LEU A 506 9.80 4.76 68.60
CA LEU A 506 11.18 4.43 68.97
C LEU A 506 12.12 5.64 68.87
N LEU A 507 11.88 6.56 67.94
CA LEU A 507 12.61 7.81 67.77
C LEU A 507 12.27 8.81 68.87
N ASP A 508 10.99 8.96 69.21
CA ASP A 508 10.53 9.81 70.32
C ASP A 508 11.06 9.30 71.67
N GLU A 509 11.02 7.97 71.90
CA GLU A 509 11.67 7.33 73.06
C GLU A 509 13.18 7.60 73.09
N ALA A 510 13.88 7.46 71.96
CA ALA A 510 15.32 7.72 71.91
C ALA A 510 15.64 9.18 72.23
N CYS A 511 14.86 10.15 71.73
CA CYS A 511 15.05 11.57 72.02
C CYS A 511 14.87 11.92 73.50
N MET A 512 14.11 11.12 74.26
CA MET A 512 13.89 11.30 75.70
C MET A 512 15.04 10.82 76.59
N PHE A 513 15.96 9.99 76.10
CA PHE A 513 17.10 9.49 76.88
C PHE A 513 18.37 10.34 76.63
N PRO A 514 18.93 11.06 77.62
CA PRO A 514 20.06 11.97 77.42
C PRO A 514 21.38 11.33 76.94
N LYS A 515 21.49 10.00 76.98
CA LYS A 515 22.65 9.23 76.51
C LYS A 515 22.41 8.47 75.19
N SER A 516 21.31 8.75 74.48
CA SER A 516 21.06 8.13 73.18
C SER A 516 21.93 8.76 72.09
N THR A 517 22.46 7.91 71.22
CA THR A 517 23.12 8.30 69.96
C THR A 517 22.35 7.73 68.77
N HIS A 518 22.57 8.29 67.58
CA HIS A 518 22.00 7.74 66.34
C HIS A 518 22.37 6.25 66.13
N GLU A 519 23.55 5.81 66.57
CA GLU A 519 23.94 4.39 66.55
C GLU A 519 23.06 3.54 67.49
N THR A 520 22.81 4.01 68.72
CA THR A 520 21.93 3.28 69.67
C THR A 520 20.48 3.20 69.17
N PHE A 521 20.00 4.27 68.51
CA PHE A 521 18.69 4.29 67.86
C PHE A 521 18.64 3.27 66.70
N ALA A 522 19.63 3.28 65.81
CA ALA A 522 19.73 2.31 64.71
C ALA A 522 19.82 0.86 65.20
N GLN A 523 20.60 0.60 66.25
CA GLN A 523 20.68 -0.72 66.89
C GLN A 523 19.33 -1.16 67.47
N LYS A 524 18.57 -0.25 68.08
CA LYS A 524 17.21 -0.52 68.56
C LYS A 524 16.26 -0.87 67.41
N LEU A 525 16.30 -0.13 66.30
CA LEU A 525 15.54 -0.47 65.08
C LEU A 525 15.90 -1.87 64.56
N TYR A 526 17.20 -2.21 64.47
CA TYR A 526 17.64 -3.54 64.04
C TYR A 526 17.18 -4.67 64.96
N GLN A 527 17.01 -4.41 66.26
CA GLN A 527 16.50 -5.39 67.24
C GLN A 527 14.99 -5.55 67.13
N THR A 528 14.23 -4.46 66.96
CA THR A 528 12.76 -4.50 66.89
C THR A 528 12.25 -5.03 65.54
N PHE A 529 12.91 -4.71 64.42
CA PHE A 529 12.39 -4.99 63.08
C PHE A 529 13.19 -6.04 62.29
N LYS A 530 14.02 -6.84 62.98
CA LYS A 530 14.94 -7.82 62.38
C LYS A 530 14.30 -8.73 61.32
N ASP A 531 13.08 -9.21 61.60
CA ASP A 531 12.37 -10.19 60.77
C ASP A 531 11.20 -9.53 59.98
N HIS A 532 11.14 -8.20 59.91
CA HIS A 532 10.06 -7.45 59.26
C HIS A 532 10.33 -7.22 57.76
N LYS A 533 9.48 -7.76 56.87
CA LYS A 533 9.66 -7.77 55.40
C LYS A 533 9.98 -6.41 54.76
N ARG A 534 9.48 -5.30 55.34
CA ARG A 534 9.67 -3.93 54.81
C ARG A 534 10.87 -3.18 55.38
N PHE A 535 11.64 -3.80 56.28
CA PHE A 535 12.79 -3.18 56.95
C PHE A 535 14.07 -3.95 56.62
N ILE A 536 15.03 -3.26 56.01
CA ILE A 536 16.30 -3.86 55.58
C ILE A 536 17.44 -3.20 56.34
N LYS A 537 18.33 -4.02 56.92
CA LYS A 537 19.59 -3.56 57.49
C LYS A 537 20.68 -3.50 56.41
N PRO A 538 21.29 -2.33 56.13
CA PRO A 538 22.43 -2.22 55.23
C PRO A 538 23.62 -3.10 55.65
N LYS A 539 24.36 -3.64 54.67
CA LYS A 539 25.50 -4.53 54.92
C LYS A 539 26.79 -3.78 55.29
N LEU A 540 26.90 -2.51 54.91
CA LEU A 540 28.15 -1.73 54.98
C LEU A 540 28.15 -0.69 56.13
N THR A 541 27.05 0.03 56.33
CA THR A 541 26.94 1.07 57.37
C THR A 541 26.33 0.51 58.66
N ARG A 542 26.79 1.02 59.82
CA ARG A 542 26.34 0.60 61.16
C ARG A 542 25.19 1.43 61.72
N SER A 543 24.92 2.57 61.09
CA SER A 543 23.97 3.61 61.50
C SER A 543 22.67 3.61 60.71
N ASP A 544 22.70 3.18 59.45
CA ASP A 544 21.61 3.48 58.51
C ASP A 544 20.55 2.39 58.52
N PHE A 545 19.35 2.72 58.05
CA PHE A 545 18.27 1.76 57.87
C PHE A 545 17.57 1.99 56.54
N THR A 546 17.06 0.91 55.94
CA THR A 546 16.36 0.97 54.65
C THR A 546 14.91 0.55 54.84
N ILE A 547 13.98 1.33 54.29
CA ILE A 547 12.55 1.00 54.25
C ILE A 547 12.15 0.68 52.81
N VAL A 548 11.36 -0.39 52.65
CA VAL A 548 10.77 -0.79 51.36
C VAL A 548 9.39 -0.15 51.22
N HIS A 549 9.37 1.09 50.72
CA HIS A 549 8.15 1.84 50.44
C HIS A 549 7.40 1.29 49.22
N TYR A 550 6.16 1.73 48.96
CA TYR A 550 5.43 1.37 47.73
C TYR A 550 6.20 1.72 46.44
N ALA A 551 6.98 2.80 46.47
CA ALA A 551 7.77 3.30 45.35
C ALA A 551 9.15 2.62 45.19
N GLY A 552 9.58 1.80 46.14
CA GLY A 552 10.89 1.13 46.16
C GLY A 552 11.67 1.28 47.48
N GLU A 553 12.92 0.84 47.47
CA GLU A 553 13.80 0.89 48.64
C GLU A 553 14.40 2.30 48.84
N VAL A 554 14.38 2.81 50.07
CA VAL A 554 15.04 4.07 50.46
C VAL A 554 15.90 3.86 51.70
N GLN A 555 17.20 4.11 51.57
CA GLN A 555 18.16 4.11 52.69
C GLN A 555 18.20 5.49 53.36
N TYR A 556 17.97 5.53 54.66
CA TYR A 556 17.97 6.74 55.49
C TYR A 556 19.19 6.78 56.42
N GLN A 557 19.85 7.94 56.48
CA GLN A 557 21.02 8.19 57.31
C GLN A 557 20.60 8.67 58.70
N SER A 558 20.70 7.81 59.71
CA SER A 558 20.22 8.12 61.07
C SER A 558 21.00 9.22 61.80
N GLY A 559 22.19 9.60 61.31
CA GLY A 559 23.17 10.45 61.99
C GLY A 559 22.60 11.74 62.61
N GLN A 560 21.62 12.36 61.96
CA GLN A 560 20.97 13.61 62.40
C GLN A 560 19.51 13.42 62.86
N PHE A 561 18.96 12.20 62.86
CA PHE A 561 17.52 11.97 63.13
C PHE A 561 17.08 12.42 64.52
N LEU A 562 17.92 12.20 65.54
CA LEU A 562 17.60 12.60 66.92
C LEU A 562 17.53 14.13 67.03
N ASP A 563 18.54 14.83 66.52
CA ASP A 563 18.65 16.29 66.69
C ASP A 563 17.70 17.07 65.78
N LYS A 564 17.25 16.47 64.67
CA LYS A 564 16.15 16.98 63.84
C LYS A 564 14.76 16.71 64.43
N ASN A 565 14.58 15.64 65.21
CA ASN A 565 13.28 15.33 65.86
C ASN A 565 13.08 16.01 67.23
N LYS A 566 14.16 16.38 67.93
CA LYS A 566 14.15 17.15 69.18
C LYS A 566 13.58 18.56 68.98
N TYR A 567 12.26 18.71 69.13
CA TYR A 567 11.61 20.01 69.13
C TYR A 567 11.67 20.65 70.53
N TYR A 568 12.77 21.34 70.81
CA TYR A 568 12.85 22.28 71.93
C TYR A 568 12.39 23.66 71.48
N VAL A 569 11.16 24.05 71.85
CA VAL A 569 10.94 25.48 72.15
C VAL A 569 11.61 25.72 73.49
N VAL A 570 12.71 26.46 73.41
CA VAL A 570 13.46 26.98 74.55
C VAL A 570 12.59 28.08 75.15
N ALA A 571 12.26 27.99 76.43
CA ALA A 571 11.39 28.98 77.09
C ALA A 571 12.04 30.38 76.99
N GLU A 572 13.35 30.44 77.20
CA GLU A 572 14.19 31.61 77.12
C GLU A 572 14.20 32.27 75.73
N HIS A 573 13.95 31.52 74.64
CA HIS A 573 13.76 32.09 73.30
C HIS A 573 12.39 32.76 73.16
N GLN A 574 11.34 32.18 73.76
CA GLN A 574 10.00 32.77 73.75
C GLN A 574 9.90 33.98 74.70
N ASP A 575 10.55 33.92 75.86
CA ASP A 575 10.65 35.05 76.81
C ASP A 575 11.41 36.23 76.17
N LEU A 576 12.57 35.98 75.55
CA LEU A 576 13.37 36.99 74.86
C LEU A 576 12.60 37.70 73.73
N LEU A 577 11.87 36.92 72.91
CA LEU A 577 11.20 37.44 71.72
C LEU A 577 9.84 38.09 72.05
N SER A 578 9.12 37.59 73.05
CA SER A 578 7.90 38.25 73.57
C SER A 578 8.21 39.57 74.28
N ALA A 579 9.41 39.71 74.87
CA ALA A 579 9.94 40.95 75.42
C ALA A 579 10.56 41.91 74.39
N SER A 580 10.51 41.60 73.08
CA SER A 580 11.01 42.48 72.03
C SER A 580 10.27 43.82 72.00
N LYS A 581 11.00 44.92 71.79
CA LYS A 581 10.41 46.25 71.57
C LYS A 581 9.75 46.36 70.18
N CYS A 582 9.98 45.41 69.28
CA CYS A 582 9.31 45.34 67.99
C CYS A 582 7.96 44.61 68.13
N SER A 583 6.86 45.35 68.02
CA SER A 583 5.50 44.80 68.15
C SER A 583 5.18 43.68 67.16
N PHE A 584 5.81 43.68 65.98
CA PHE A 584 5.73 42.57 65.02
C PHE A 584 6.36 41.29 65.59
N ILE A 585 7.58 41.37 66.13
CA ILE A 585 8.33 40.22 66.63
C ILE A 585 7.68 39.68 67.91
N ALA A 586 7.26 40.55 68.84
CA ALA A 586 6.48 40.14 70.00
C ALA A 586 5.14 39.49 69.58
N GLY A 587 4.51 39.97 68.49
CA GLY A 587 3.31 39.37 67.91
C GLY A 587 3.51 37.96 67.31
N LEU A 588 4.72 37.61 66.86
CA LEU A 588 5.08 36.25 66.44
C LEU A 588 5.23 35.28 67.63
N PHE A 589 5.43 35.80 68.84
CA PHE A 589 5.71 35.06 70.07
C PHE A 589 4.76 35.48 71.21
N PRO A 590 3.45 35.22 71.09
CA PRO A 590 2.51 35.54 72.17
C PRO A 590 2.86 34.80 73.47
N PRO A 591 2.58 35.39 74.65
CA PRO A 591 2.82 34.76 75.94
C PRO A 591 1.96 33.50 76.11
N LEU A 592 2.50 32.51 76.83
CA LEU A 592 1.81 31.24 77.11
C LEU A 592 0.64 31.46 78.09
N SER A 593 -0.51 30.83 77.84
CA SER A 593 -1.64 30.87 78.77
C SER A 593 -1.42 29.94 79.97
N GLU A 594 -1.89 30.34 81.15
CA GLU A 594 -1.60 29.64 82.41
C GLU A 594 -2.08 28.18 82.45
N GLU A 595 -3.16 27.83 81.72
CA GLU A 595 -3.63 26.44 81.60
C GLU A 595 -2.62 25.51 80.89
N SER A 596 -1.68 26.07 80.11
CA SER A 596 -0.62 25.32 79.44
C SER A 596 0.60 25.02 80.32
N ALA A 597 0.66 25.55 81.55
CA ALA A 597 1.81 25.45 82.47
C ALA A 597 2.01 24.07 83.14
N LYS A 598 1.21 23.05 82.79
CA LYS A 598 1.52 21.66 83.16
C LYS A 598 2.69 21.17 82.30
N PRO A 599 3.64 20.37 82.84
CA PRO A 599 4.80 19.91 82.08
C PRO A 599 4.35 19.15 80.82
N SER A 600 4.50 19.81 79.67
CA SER A 600 3.97 19.33 78.41
C SER A 600 4.69 18.04 78.00
N LYS A 601 3.92 17.00 77.67
CA LYS A 601 4.48 15.72 77.19
C LYS A 601 5.39 16.00 76.00
N PHE A 602 6.61 15.48 76.04
CA PHE A 602 7.64 15.71 75.01
C PHE A 602 7.05 15.62 73.60
N SER A 603 7.11 16.76 72.91
CA SER A 603 6.32 17.04 71.71
C SER A 603 7.25 17.15 70.52
N SER A 604 7.69 16.01 69.99
CA SER A 604 8.68 15.93 68.91
C SER A 604 8.17 16.49 67.58
N VAL A 605 9.10 16.73 66.64
CA VAL A 605 8.74 17.13 65.27
C VAL A 605 7.86 16.06 64.61
N CYS A 606 8.24 14.77 64.69
CA CYS A 606 7.43 13.67 64.12
C CYS A 606 6.05 13.53 64.78
N SER A 607 5.92 13.67 66.10
CA SER A 607 4.60 13.55 66.74
C SER A 607 3.69 14.76 66.43
N ARG A 608 4.23 15.98 66.26
CA ARG A 608 3.45 17.13 65.75
C ARG A 608 3.05 16.95 64.28
N PHE A 609 4.00 16.54 63.45
CA PHE A 609 3.81 16.23 62.04
C PHE A 609 2.72 15.17 61.83
N LYS A 610 2.74 14.07 62.59
CA LYS A 610 1.69 13.03 62.52
C LYS A 610 0.30 13.59 62.83
N ILE A 611 0.16 14.53 63.76
CA ILE A 611 -1.13 15.18 64.06
C ILE A 611 -1.58 16.06 62.88
N GLN A 612 -0.69 16.87 62.31
CA GLN A 612 -0.99 17.70 61.14
C GLN A 612 -1.36 16.85 59.90
N LEU A 613 -0.66 15.74 59.68
CA LEU A 613 -0.95 14.80 58.61
C LEU A 613 -2.30 14.09 58.82
N GLN A 614 -2.63 13.71 60.06
CA GLN A 614 -3.96 13.16 60.37
C GLN A 614 -5.06 14.18 60.09
N GLN A 615 -4.90 15.44 60.51
CA GLN A 615 -5.86 16.51 60.21
C GLN A 615 -6.08 16.72 58.70
N LEU A 616 -5.01 16.65 57.90
CA LEU A 616 -5.14 16.70 56.43
C LEU A 616 -5.88 15.46 55.88
N MET A 617 -5.60 14.27 56.41
CA MET A 617 -6.32 13.04 56.01
C MET A 617 -7.78 13.08 56.43
N ASP A 618 -8.12 13.62 57.61
CA ASP A 618 -9.50 13.75 58.09
C ASP A 618 -10.31 14.70 57.19
N ILE A 619 -9.68 15.80 56.72
CA ILE A 619 -10.25 16.68 55.69
C ILE A 619 -10.46 15.91 54.38
N LEU A 620 -9.43 15.25 53.86
CA LEU A 620 -9.51 14.53 52.58
C LEU A 620 -10.59 13.44 52.59
N ASN A 621 -10.66 12.62 53.65
CA ASN A 621 -11.70 11.59 53.85
C ASN A 621 -13.13 12.15 53.96
N SER A 622 -13.28 13.45 54.28
CA SER A 622 -14.58 14.14 54.33
C SER A 622 -15.01 14.75 52.99
N THR A 623 -14.12 14.73 51.99
CA THR A 623 -14.34 15.28 50.65
C THR A 623 -14.37 14.19 49.58
N GLU A 624 -14.98 14.45 48.43
CA GLU A 624 -14.82 13.57 47.26
C GLU A 624 -13.48 13.89 46.53
N PRO A 625 -12.53 12.94 46.42
CA PRO A 625 -11.16 13.24 46.01
C PRO A 625 -10.89 12.93 44.52
N HIS A 626 -10.45 13.94 43.79
CA HIS A 626 -10.07 13.88 42.38
C HIS A 626 -8.54 13.87 42.25
N TYR A 627 -7.98 13.11 41.30
CA TYR A 627 -6.52 12.88 41.24
C TYR A 627 -5.87 13.33 39.94
N ILE A 628 -4.78 14.10 40.08
CA ILE A 628 -3.94 14.52 38.97
C ILE A 628 -2.48 14.12 39.25
N ARG A 629 -1.92 13.28 38.37
CA ARG A 629 -0.55 12.76 38.47
C ARG A 629 0.33 13.45 37.41
N CYS A 630 1.14 14.39 37.86
CA CYS A 630 2.07 15.17 37.05
C CYS A 630 3.38 14.40 36.82
N VAL A 631 3.85 14.37 35.57
CA VAL A 631 5.03 13.61 35.13
C VAL A 631 6.03 14.54 34.45
N LYS A 632 7.32 14.43 34.83
CA LYS A 632 8.45 15.15 34.26
C LYS A 632 9.07 14.32 33.13
N PRO A 633 8.93 14.68 31.84
CA PRO A 633 9.32 13.79 30.75
C PRO A 633 10.83 13.65 30.56
N ASN A 634 11.67 14.57 31.06
CA ASN A 634 13.13 14.44 31.01
C ASN A 634 13.82 15.24 32.12
N ASN A 635 15.04 14.84 32.47
CA ASN A 635 15.86 15.55 33.46
C ASN A 635 16.67 16.73 32.89
N LEU A 636 16.70 16.92 31.56
CA LEU A 636 17.40 18.02 30.89
C LEU A 636 16.59 19.32 30.85
N LEU A 637 15.32 19.29 31.29
CA LEU A 637 14.37 20.40 31.28
C LEU A 637 14.12 20.99 29.87
N LYS A 638 14.15 20.12 28.84
CA LYS A 638 13.94 20.51 27.43
C LYS A 638 12.54 20.11 26.94
N PRO A 639 11.89 20.90 26.08
CA PRO A 639 10.67 20.47 25.39
C PRO A 639 10.95 19.33 24.40
N ALA A 640 9.90 18.64 23.97
CA ALA A 640 9.93 17.58 22.94
C ALA A 640 10.96 16.45 23.19
N THR A 641 11.32 16.19 24.45
CA THR A 641 12.28 15.15 24.85
C THR A 641 11.64 14.24 25.90
N PHE A 642 11.55 12.93 25.62
CA PHE A 642 10.88 11.95 26.49
C PHE A 642 11.84 10.82 26.89
N ASP A 643 12.26 10.84 28.16
CA ASP A 643 13.14 9.88 28.82
C ASP A 643 12.30 8.74 29.40
N LYS A 644 12.21 7.64 28.65
CA LYS A 644 11.40 6.46 28.99
C LYS A 644 11.75 5.89 30.37
N ILE A 645 13.03 5.84 30.75
CA ILE A 645 13.49 5.27 32.03
C ILE A 645 13.04 6.17 33.20
N ASN A 646 13.23 7.48 33.09
CA ASN A 646 12.79 8.43 34.11
C ASN A 646 11.25 8.45 34.25
N VAL A 647 10.52 8.44 33.13
CA VAL A 647 9.06 8.41 33.15
C VAL A 647 8.54 7.11 33.77
N ILE A 648 9.11 5.94 33.46
CA ILE A 648 8.61 4.69 34.04
C ILE A 648 8.91 4.58 35.53
N GLN A 649 10.05 5.12 36.00
CA GLN A 649 10.32 5.27 37.43
C GLN A 649 9.28 6.18 38.12
N GLN A 650 8.91 7.31 37.50
CA GLN A 650 7.87 8.20 38.02
C GLN A 650 6.45 7.58 38.01
N LEU A 651 6.11 6.75 37.02
CA LEU A 651 4.83 6.04 36.96
C LEU A 651 4.72 4.97 38.06
N ARG A 652 5.83 4.30 38.38
CA ARG A 652 5.97 3.42 39.56
C ARG A 652 5.82 4.22 40.87
N SER A 653 6.62 5.27 41.08
CA SER A 653 6.58 6.07 42.33
C SER A 653 5.35 6.97 42.48
N GLY A 654 4.64 7.26 41.39
CA GLY A 654 3.39 8.01 41.38
C GLY A 654 2.14 7.15 41.62
N GLY A 655 2.31 5.82 41.81
CA GLY A 655 1.21 4.90 42.10
C GLY A 655 0.29 4.60 40.90
N VAL A 656 0.59 5.12 39.71
CA VAL A 656 -0.22 4.93 38.49
C VAL A 656 -0.28 3.46 38.10
N LEU A 657 0.87 2.78 38.14
CA LEU A 657 0.93 1.34 37.83
C LEU A 657 0.20 0.48 38.88
N GLU A 658 0.00 0.95 40.12
CA GLU A 658 -0.78 0.21 41.11
C GLU A 658 -2.28 0.23 40.78
N VAL A 659 -2.80 1.35 40.27
CA VAL A 659 -4.19 1.42 39.74
C VAL A 659 -4.38 0.47 38.57
N ILE A 660 -3.40 0.40 37.67
CA ILE A 660 -3.38 -0.57 36.57
C ILE A 660 -3.41 -2.00 37.12
N ARG A 661 -2.61 -2.32 38.15
CA ARG A 661 -2.63 -3.64 38.80
C ARG A 661 -3.98 -3.95 39.48
N ILE A 662 -4.60 -2.98 40.16
CA ILE A 662 -5.94 -3.11 40.77
C ILE A 662 -7.00 -3.40 39.68
N LYS A 663 -7.05 -2.59 38.60
CA LYS A 663 -7.98 -2.80 37.48
C LYS A 663 -7.75 -4.14 36.77
N CYS A 664 -6.49 -4.56 36.60
CA CYS A 664 -6.13 -5.84 35.98
C CYS A 664 -6.43 -7.06 36.85
N ALA A 665 -6.51 -6.92 38.18
CA ALA A 665 -6.98 -7.98 39.08
C ALA A 665 -8.52 -8.17 39.02
N GLY A 666 -9.25 -7.08 38.75
CA GLY A 666 -10.68 -7.07 38.42
C GLY A 666 -10.95 -7.39 36.95
N TYR A 667 -11.71 -6.52 36.27
CA TYR A 667 -12.10 -6.66 34.87
C TYR A 667 -11.65 -5.42 34.06
N PRO A 668 -10.38 -5.38 33.62
CA PRO A 668 -9.77 -4.18 33.03
C PRO A 668 -10.38 -3.83 31.68
N ALA A 669 -10.79 -4.83 30.89
CA ALA A 669 -11.36 -4.63 29.57
C ALA A 669 -12.89 -4.67 29.67
N HIS A 670 -13.51 -3.50 29.83
CA HIS A 670 -14.97 -3.38 29.78
C HIS A 670 -15.43 -2.42 28.66
N ARG A 671 -16.47 -2.83 27.93
CA ARG A 671 -16.97 -2.13 26.74
C ARG A 671 -18.49 -2.19 26.70
N THR A 672 -19.14 -1.24 26.03
CA THR A 672 -20.57 -1.35 25.71
C THR A 672 -20.80 -2.56 24.78
N PHE A 673 -22.01 -3.10 24.80
CA PHE A 673 -22.37 -4.20 23.90
C PHE A 673 -22.18 -3.81 22.42
N SER A 674 -22.57 -2.59 22.04
CA SER A 674 -22.30 -2.00 20.72
C SER A 674 -20.81 -1.97 20.32
N GLU A 675 -19.89 -1.46 21.16
CA GLU A 675 -18.45 -1.49 20.88
C GLU A 675 -17.94 -2.93 20.67
N PHE A 676 -18.39 -3.87 21.50
CA PHE A 676 -17.98 -5.27 21.42
C PHE A 676 -18.46 -5.94 20.12
N LEU A 677 -19.71 -5.71 19.72
CA LEU A 677 -20.27 -6.27 18.48
C LEU A 677 -19.58 -5.73 17.23
N ILE A 678 -19.23 -4.44 17.20
CA ILE A 678 -18.48 -3.83 16.09
C ILE A 678 -17.11 -4.50 15.92
N ARG A 679 -16.38 -4.77 17.02
CA ARG A 679 -15.04 -5.38 16.97
C ARG A 679 -15.06 -6.90 16.74
N PHE A 680 -15.97 -7.62 17.39
CA PHE A 680 -15.92 -9.09 17.49
C PHE A 680 -17.07 -9.83 16.78
N GLY A 681 -18.08 -9.13 16.23
CA GLY A 681 -19.18 -9.76 15.49
C GLY A 681 -18.72 -10.61 14.29
N ILE A 682 -17.53 -10.36 13.74
CA ILE A 682 -16.91 -11.19 12.70
C ILE A 682 -16.63 -12.64 13.15
N LEU A 683 -16.55 -12.92 14.46
CA LEU A 683 -16.43 -14.29 15.02
C LEU A 683 -17.75 -15.07 14.94
N ALA A 684 -18.89 -14.37 14.90
CA ALA A 684 -20.23 -14.94 14.79
C ALA A 684 -21.07 -14.19 13.73
N PRO A 685 -20.73 -14.30 12.43
CA PRO A 685 -21.44 -13.62 11.35
C PRO A 685 -22.89 -14.10 11.15
N GLU A 686 -23.33 -15.11 11.92
CA GLU A 686 -24.73 -15.51 12.04
C GLU A 686 -25.57 -14.46 12.78
N ILE A 687 -24.97 -13.69 13.70
CA ILE A 687 -25.65 -12.62 14.46
C ILE A 687 -26.22 -11.55 13.54
N PHE A 688 -25.44 -11.09 12.55
CA PHE A 688 -25.87 -10.07 11.58
C PHE A 688 -27.03 -10.51 10.67
N LYS A 689 -27.53 -11.74 10.78
CA LYS A 689 -28.71 -12.26 10.05
C LYS A 689 -30.02 -12.09 10.82
N GLY A 690 -29.97 -11.72 12.10
CA GLY A 690 -31.16 -11.54 12.94
C GLY A 690 -31.06 -10.26 13.78
N ASN A 691 -32.21 -9.64 14.05
CA ASN A 691 -32.27 -8.43 14.86
C ASN A 691 -32.28 -8.78 16.36
N TYR A 692 -31.15 -9.28 16.86
CA TYR A 692 -30.97 -9.66 18.26
C TYR A 692 -30.65 -8.45 19.15
N GLU A 693 -31.14 -8.46 20.40
CA GLU A 693 -30.72 -7.51 21.42
C GLU A 693 -29.19 -7.57 21.64
N GLU A 694 -28.52 -6.43 21.74
CA GLU A 694 -27.04 -6.38 21.76
C GLU A 694 -26.43 -7.25 22.87
N LYS A 695 -27.07 -7.29 24.04
CA LYS A 695 -26.66 -8.09 25.20
C LYS A 695 -26.73 -9.60 24.91
N VAL A 696 -27.75 -10.04 24.19
CA VAL A 696 -27.93 -11.45 23.76
C VAL A 696 -26.93 -11.81 22.67
N ALA A 697 -26.71 -10.90 21.71
CA ALA A 697 -25.70 -11.07 20.66
C ALA A 697 -24.29 -11.21 21.25
N CYS A 698 -23.89 -10.35 22.20
CA CYS A 698 -22.60 -10.46 22.90
C CYS A 698 -22.44 -11.80 23.60
N LYS A 699 -23.47 -12.25 24.32
CA LYS A 699 -23.47 -13.55 25.02
C LYS A 699 -23.26 -14.71 24.04
N TRP A 700 -23.91 -14.69 22.88
CA TRP A 700 -23.77 -15.73 21.86
C TRP A 700 -22.35 -15.77 21.25
N ILE A 701 -21.67 -14.63 21.04
CA ILE A 701 -20.24 -14.63 20.66
C ILE A 701 -19.41 -15.36 21.71
N LEU A 702 -19.56 -15.00 22.98
CA LEU A 702 -18.74 -15.53 24.08
C LEU A 702 -18.97 -17.03 24.29
N GLU A 703 -20.22 -17.49 24.18
CA GLU A 703 -20.59 -18.91 24.23
C GLU A 703 -20.05 -19.69 23.02
N LYS A 704 -20.19 -19.15 21.80
CA LYS A 704 -19.64 -19.77 20.57
C LYS A 704 -18.10 -19.84 20.59
N MET A 705 -17.45 -18.94 21.32
CA MET A 705 -15.99 -18.94 21.52
C MET A 705 -15.55 -19.73 22.77
N GLU A 706 -16.47 -20.38 23.50
CA GLU A 706 -16.23 -21.21 24.70
C GLU A 706 -15.59 -20.48 25.91
N LEU A 707 -15.69 -19.16 25.96
CA LEU A 707 -15.03 -18.32 26.96
C LEU A 707 -15.69 -18.46 28.36
N LYS A 708 -14.86 -18.53 29.41
CA LYS A 708 -15.29 -18.75 30.80
C LYS A 708 -14.82 -17.62 31.72
N GLY A 709 -15.67 -17.23 32.66
CA GLY A 709 -15.36 -16.22 33.68
C GLY A 709 -15.45 -14.77 33.18
N TYR A 710 -16.21 -14.49 32.12
CA TYR A 710 -16.62 -13.12 31.76
C TYR A 710 -17.82 -12.70 32.62
N LEU A 711 -18.08 -11.40 32.75
CA LEU A 711 -19.24 -10.87 33.48
C LEU A 711 -20.05 -9.89 32.60
N MET A 712 -21.38 -9.92 32.74
CA MET A 712 -22.32 -9.16 31.91
C MET A 712 -23.12 -8.20 32.79
N GLY A 713 -22.81 -6.91 32.71
CA GLY A 713 -23.53 -5.85 33.43
C GLY A 713 -24.86 -5.47 32.78
N LYS A 714 -25.39 -4.30 33.14
CA LYS A 714 -26.59 -3.70 32.52
C LYS A 714 -26.32 -3.15 31.13
N THR A 715 -25.21 -2.44 30.96
CA THR A 715 -24.85 -1.69 29.73
C THR A 715 -23.51 -2.14 29.15
N LYS A 716 -22.65 -2.76 29.96
CA LYS A 716 -21.29 -3.16 29.59
C LYS A 716 -21.04 -4.66 29.74
N LEU A 717 -20.18 -5.19 28.88
CA LEU A 717 -19.51 -6.49 29.04
C LEU A 717 -18.16 -6.26 29.73
N PHE A 718 -17.80 -7.14 30.67
CA PHE A 718 -16.58 -7.09 31.48
C PHE A 718 -15.71 -8.34 31.24
N LEU A 719 -14.47 -8.13 30.81
CA LEU A 719 -13.51 -9.17 30.42
C LEU A 719 -12.18 -9.03 31.18
N ARG A 720 -11.53 -10.16 31.41
CA ARG A 720 -10.14 -10.27 31.87
C ARG A 720 -9.18 -10.17 30.70
N ALA A 721 -7.94 -9.73 30.95
CA ALA A 721 -6.92 -9.56 29.91
C ALA A 721 -6.67 -10.84 29.09
N GLU A 722 -6.68 -12.01 29.73
CA GLU A 722 -6.51 -13.33 29.09
C GLU A 722 -7.64 -13.62 28.07
N GLN A 723 -8.89 -13.31 28.42
CA GLN A 723 -10.07 -13.52 27.57
C GLN A 723 -10.07 -12.59 26.35
N MET A 724 -9.63 -11.34 26.55
CA MET A 724 -9.47 -10.36 25.46
C MET A 724 -8.40 -10.84 24.46
N ALA A 725 -7.24 -11.25 24.96
CA ALA A 725 -6.16 -11.81 24.13
C ALA A 725 -6.59 -13.08 23.37
N GLU A 726 -7.40 -13.94 23.98
CA GLU A 726 -7.94 -15.14 23.33
C GLU A 726 -8.96 -14.81 22.21
N LEU A 727 -9.83 -13.81 22.44
CA LEU A 727 -10.74 -13.30 21.41
C LEU A 727 -9.98 -12.72 20.21
N ASP A 728 -8.93 -11.95 20.44
CA ASP A 728 -8.13 -11.34 19.38
C ASP A 728 -7.26 -12.37 18.64
N ALA A 729 -6.72 -13.38 19.32
CA ALA A 729 -6.07 -14.52 18.68
C ALA A 729 -7.05 -15.28 17.75
N LYS A 730 -8.30 -15.51 18.20
CA LYS A 730 -9.35 -16.14 17.38
C LYS A 730 -9.74 -15.26 16.18
N LYS A 731 -9.86 -13.94 16.36
CA LYS A 731 -10.09 -12.93 15.30
C LYS A 731 -8.98 -12.94 14.25
N ALA A 732 -7.72 -12.86 14.68
CA ALA A 732 -6.55 -12.89 13.80
C ALA A 732 -6.48 -14.20 13.00
N ARG A 733 -6.73 -15.35 13.65
CA ARG A 733 -6.77 -16.67 12.98
C ARG A 733 -7.90 -16.77 11.94
N LEU A 734 -9.08 -16.22 12.23
CA LEU A 734 -10.19 -16.15 11.28
C LEU A 734 -9.82 -15.30 10.05
N LEU A 735 -9.22 -14.12 10.25
CA LEU A 735 -8.75 -13.24 9.17
C LEU A 735 -7.66 -13.92 8.32
N ARG A 736 -6.67 -14.57 8.96
CA ARG A 736 -5.61 -15.36 8.31
C ARG A 736 -6.18 -16.49 7.42
N ASN A 737 -7.22 -17.17 7.88
CA ASN A 737 -7.95 -18.19 7.12
C ASN A 737 -8.72 -17.59 5.93
N SER A 738 -9.48 -16.52 6.14
CA SER A 738 -10.24 -15.83 5.09
C SER A 738 -9.35 -15.29 3.97
N ALA A 739 -8.21 -14.68 4.31
CA ALA A 739 -7.21 -14.26 3.34
C ALA A 739 -6.68 -15.45 2.51
N THR A 740 -6.45 -16.60 3.14
CA THR A 740 -6.02 -17.83 2.46
C THR A 740 -7.07 -18.36 1.47
N VAL A 741 -8.36 -18.26 1.81
CA VAL A 741 -9.47 -18.62 0.91
C VAL A 741 -9.53 -17.67 -0.30
N ILE A 742 -9.46 -16.35 -0.09
CA ILE A 742 -9.45 -15.33 -1.15
C ILE A 742 -8.26 -15.58 -2.10
N GLN A 743 -7.05 -15.78 -1.55
CA GLN A 743 -5.86 -16.12 -2.34
C GLN A 743 -6.02 -17.42 -3.14
N ARG A 744 -6.65 -18.46 -2.57
CA ARG A 744 -6.94 -19.73 -3.25
C ARG A 744 -7.87 -19.52 -4.46
N HIS A 745 -8.95 -18.75 -4.31
CA HIS A 745 -9.85 -18.44 -5.43
C HIS A 745 -9.16 -17.59 -6.51
N PHE A 746 -8.40 -16.56 -6.13
CA PHE A 746 -7.68 -15.71 -7.09
C PHE A 746 -6.60 -16.47 -7.90
N ARG A 747 -5.80 -17.31 -7.22
CA ARG A 747 -4.80 -18.19 -7.87
C ARG A 747 -5.47 -19.19 -8.81
N THR A 748 -6.59 -19.79 -8.40
CA THR A 748 -7.40 -20.70 -9.24
C THR A 748 -7.98 -19.99 -10.47
N TYR A 749 -8.58 -18.80 -10.31
CA TYR A 749 -9.12 -17.99 -11.42
C TYR A 749 -8.04 -17.68 -12.47
N THR A 750 -6.90 -17.15 -12.01
CA THR A 750 -5.77 -16.78 -12.88
C THR A 750 -5.24 -17.99 -13.64
N THR A 751 -4.99 -19.10 -12.94
CA THR A 751 -4.49 -20.34 -13.56
C THR A 751 -5.49 -20.94 -14.57
N ARG A 752 -6.79 -20.89 -14.26
CA ARG A 752 -7.86 -21.37 -15.16
C ARG A 752 -7.99 -20.48 -16.41
N LYS A 753 -7.84 -19.16 -16.28
CA LYS A 753 -7.82 -18.21 -17.40
C LYS A 753 -6.67 -18.53 -18.36
N ASP A 754 -5.46 -18.68 -17.84
CA ASP A 754 -4.27 -18.98 -18.64
C ASP A 754 -4.36 -20.35 -19.32
N TYR A 755 -4.83 -21.37 -18.61
CA TYR A 755 -5.08 -22.70 -19.19
C TYR A 755 -6.10 -22.68 -20.34
N ILE A 756 -7.19 -21.91 -20.22
CA ILE A 756 -8.20 -21.79 -21.28
C ILE A 756 -7.60 -21.11 -22.53
N VAL A 757 -6.75 -20.09 -22.36
CA VAL A 757 -6.03 -19.44 -23.48
C VAL A 757 -5.08 -20.45 -24.14
N LEU A 758 -4.25 -21.13 -23.37
CA LEU A 758 -3.30 -22.14 -23.88
C LEU A 758 -4.01 -23.27 -24.65
N ARG A 759 -5.14 -23.76 -24.13
CA ARG A 759 -5.97 -24.78 -24.79
C ARG A 759 -6.56 -24.27 -26.11
N LYS A 760 -7.08 -23.04 -26.16
CA LYS A 760 -7.59 -22.42 -27.41
C LYS A 760 -6.50 -22.28 -28.47
N SER A 761 -5.29 -21.90 -28.08
CA SER A 761 -4.13 -21.79 -28.98
C SER A 761 -3.66 -23.16 -29.50
N SER A 762 -3.59 -24.17 -28.64
CA SER A 762 -3.25 -25.55 -29.05
C SER A 762 -4.25 -26.10 -30.07
N ILE A 763 -5.55 -25.90 -29.85
CA ILE A 763 -6.60 -26.32 -30.80
C ILE A 763 -6.46 -25.62 -32.16
N HIS A 764 -6.09 -24.33 -32.20
CA HIS A 764 -5.82 -23.61 -33.46
C HIS A 764 -4.60 -24.15 -34.21
N ILE A 765 -3.51 -24.47 -33.52
CA ILE A 765 -2.32 -25.07 -34.13
C ILE A 765 -2.67 -26.44 -34.72
N GLN A 766 -3.41 -27.27 -33.97
CA GLN A 766 -3.87 -28.58 -34.44
C GLN A 766 -4.81 -28.49 -35.65
N SER A 767 -5.76 -27.55 -35.68
CA SER A 767 -6.67 -27.39 -36.80
C SER A 767 -5.94 -26.88 -38.05
N HIS A 768 -4.99 -25.95 -37.90
CA HIS A 768 -4.13 -25.51 -38.99
C HIS A 768 -3.29 -26.66 -39.57
N TRP A 769 -2.71 -27.52 -38.71
CA TRP A 769 -1.89 -28.66 -39.14
C TRP A 769 -2.72 -29.74 -39.86
N ARG A 770 -3.89 -30.11 -39.31
CA ARG A 770 -4.86 -31.00 -39.99
C ARG A 770 -5.25 -30.44 -41.37
N GLY A 771 -5.52 -29.13 -41.45
CA GLY A 771 -5.79 -28.45 -42.72
C GLY A 771 -4.61 -28.46 -43.70
N ARG A 772 -3.36 -28.35 -43.21
CA ARG A 772 -2.15 -28.43 -44.06
C ARG A 772 -2.00 -29.82 -44.66
N LEU A 773 -2.15 -30.88 -43.85
CA LEU A 773 -2.09 -32.27 -44.32
C LEU A 773 -3.15 -32.56 -45.40
N ALA A 774 -4.39 -32.13 -45.18
CA ALA A 774 -5.47 -32.28 -46.17
C ALA A 774 -5.16 -31.53 -47.48
N ARG A 775 -4.59 -30.32 -47.41
CA ARG A 775 -4.19 -29.53 -48.58
C ARG A 775 -3.05 -30.19 -49.37
N GLU A 776 -2.05 -30.77 -48.71
CA GLU A 776 -0.99 -31.52 -49.41
C GLU A 776 -1.53 -32.80 -50.07
N LEU A 777 -2.33 -33.60 -49.37
CA LEU A 777 -2.95 -34.80 -49.94
C LEU A 777 -3.80 -34.47 -51.18
N TYR A 778 -4.53 -33.36 -51.16
CA TYR A 778 -5.30 -32.88 -52.30
C TYR A 778 -4.43 -32.40 -53.47
N LYS A 779 -3.26 -31.78 -53.21
CA LYS A 779 -2.27 -31.45 -54.27
C LYS A 779 -1.76 -32.72 -54.97
N TYR A 780 -1.45 -33.78 -54.22
CA TYR A 780 -1.03 -35.06 -54.81
C TYR A 780 -2.13 -35.66 -55.69
N LYS A 781 -3.36 -35.79 -55.19
CA LYS A 781 -4.50 -36.28 -55.99
C LYS A 781 -4.76 -35.43 -57.24
N ARG A 782 -4.59 -34.09 -57.17
CA ARG A 782 -4.67 -33.22 -58.35
C ARG A 782 -3.55 -33.47 -59.37
N LYS A 783 -2.32 -33.75 -58.94
CA LYS A 783 -1.21 -34.12 -59.84
C LYS A 783 -1.49 -35.44 -60.56
N GLU A 784 -1.97 -36.46 -59.83
CA GLU A 784 -2.35 -37.76 -60.41
C GLU A 784 -3.45 -37.62 -61.46
N VAL A 785 -4.56 -36.94 -61.13
CA VAL A 785 -5.67 -36.72 -62.07
C VAL A 785 -5.23 -35.91 -63.30
N ALA A 786 -4.33 -34.94 -63.13
CA ALA A 786 -3.74 -34.20 -64.26
C ALA A 786 -2.88 -35.11 -65.15
N ALA A 787 -1.99 -35.92 -64.56
CA ALA A 787 -1.15 -36.86 -65.30
C ALA A 787 -1.98 -37.89 -66.07
N VAL A 788 -2.99 -38.49 -65.44
CA VAL A 788 -3.92 -39.44 -66.09
C VAL A 788 -4.70 -38.75 -67.22
N LYS A 789 -5.12 -37.49 -67.06
CA LYS A 789 -5.82 -36.74 -68.12
C LYS A 789 -4.91 -36.47 -69.33
N ILE A 790 -3.64 -36.15 -69.10
CA ILE A 790 -2.62 -35.97 -70.16
C ILE A 790 -2.38 -37.31 -70.87
N GLN A 791 -2.09 -38.39 -70.12
CA GLN A 791 -1.86 -39.73 -70.66
C GLN A 791 -3.06 -40.24 -71.48
N LYS A 792 -4.29 -40.06 -70.98
CA LYS A 792 -5.53 -40.42 -71.68
C LYS A 792 -5.66 -39.69 -73.02
N ASN A 793 -5.41 -38.39 -73.04
CA ASN A 793 -5.51 -37.58 -74.27
C ASN A 793 -4.42 -37.96 -75.28
N LEU A 794 -3.18 -38.17 -74.85
CA LEU A 794 -2.08 -38.60 -75.70
C LEU A 794 -2.34 -39.98 -76.32
N ARG A 795 -2.74 -40.97 -75.51
CA ARG A 795 -3.14 -42.32 -75.98
C ARG A 795 -4.27 -42.25 -77.01
N ARG A 796 -5.30 -41.42 -76.76
CA ARG A 796 -6.41 -41.18 -77.71
C ARG A 796 -5.92 -40.56 -79.03
N GLN A 797 -5.00 -39.61 -78.97
CA GLN A 797 -4.47 -38.93 -80.16
C GLN A 797 -3.61 -39.85 -81.03
N LEU A 798 -2.73 -40.65 -80.41
CA LEU A 798 -1.90 -41.64 -81.11
C LEU A 798 -2.77 -42.71 -81.78
N ALA A 799 -3.72 -43.31 -81.05
CA ALA A 799 -4.64 -44.30 -81.62
C ALA A 799 -5.51 -43.73 -82.75
N ARG A 800 -5.94 -42.46 -82.64
CA ARG A 800 -6.72 -41.80 -83.69
C ARG A 800 -5.91 -41.56 -84.97
N ARG A 801 -4.63 -41.16 -84.86
CA ARG A 801 -3.71 -41.02 -86.01
C ARG A 801 -3.56 -42.35 -86.74
N ALA A 802 -3.10 -43.40 -86.05
CA ALA A 802 -2.91 -44.72 -86.65
C ALA A 802 -4.17 -45.24 -87.37
N TYR A 803 -5.36 -45.04 -86.79
CA TYR A 803 -6.62 -45.40 -87.46
C TYR A 803 -6.92 -44.54 -88.70
N THR A 804 -6.69 -43.22 -88.67
CA THR A 804 -6.87 -42.38 -89.86
C THR A 804 -5.92 -42.74 -90.99
N ASP A 805 -4.68 -43.10 -90.67
CA ASP A 805 -3.63 -43.40 -91.66
C ASP A 805 -3.93 -44.72 -92.39
N ILE A 806 -4.38 -45.73 -91.64
CA ILE A 806 -4.93 -46.99 -92.19
C ILE A 806 -6.17 -46.72 -93.05
N ARG A 807 -7.10 -45.86 -92.58
CA ARG A 807 -8.32 -45.53 -93.31
C ARG A 807 -8.04 -44.81 -94.63
N ILE A 808 -7.08 -43.88 -94.66
CA ILE A 808 -6.65 -43.18 -95.87
C ILE A 808 -6.02 -44.16 -96.86
N SER A 809 -5.10 -45.01 -96.38
CA SER A 809 -4.47 -46.07 -97.18
C SER A 809 -5.51 -46.99 -97.82
N ALA A 810 -6.50 -47.45 -97.05
CA ALA A 810 -7.59 -48.29 -97.54
C ALA A 810 -8.47 -47.58 -98.60
N LEU A 811 -8.74 -46.28 -98.44
CA LEU A 811 -9.49 -45.50 -99.42
C LEU A 811 -8.72 -45.33 -100.74
N VAL A 812 -7.41 -45.10 -100.70
CA VAL A 812 -6.54 -45.02 -101.90
C VAL A 812 -6.52 -46.35 -102.65
N VAL A 813 -6.42 -47.47 -101.94
CA VAL A 813 -6.51 -48.82 -102.54
C VAL A 813 -7.88 -49.06 -103.18
N GLN A 814 -8.98 -48.68 -102.51
CA GLN A 814 -10.33 -48.84 -103.05
C GLN A 814 -10.61 -47.97 -104.28
N THR A 815 -10.14 -46.71 -104.32
CA THR A 815 -10.30 -45.87 -105.52
C THR A 815 -9.46 -46.40 -106.69
N GLY A 816 -8.25 -46.91 -106.42
CA GLY A 816 -7.42 -47.62 -107.39
C GLY A 816 -8.14 -48.81 -108.03
N PHE A 817 -8.72 -49.70 -107.22
CA PHE A 817 -9.50 -50.85 -107.73
C PHE A 817 -10.74 -50.43 -108.54
N ARG A 818 -11.51 -49.43 -108.08
CA ARG A 818 -12.67 -48.90 -108.83
C ARG A 818 -12.26 -48.34 -110.20
N ALA A 819 -11.18 -47.56 -110.25
CA ALA A 819 -10.62 -47.03 -111.48
C ALA A 819 -10.03 -48.12 -112.40
N MET A 820 -9.55 -49.24 -111.86
CA MET A 820 -9.10 -50.39 -112.65
C MET A 820 -10.29 -51.13 -113.28
N ALA A 821 -11.37 -51.36 -112.53
CA ALA A 821 -12.58 -52.02 -113.02
C ALA A 821 -13.23 -51.24 -114.18
N ALA A 822 -13.42 -49.92 -114.02
CA ALA A 822 -13.95 -49.06 -115.08
C ALA A 822 -13.08 -49.10 -116.36
N ARG A 823 -11.75 -49.09 -116.21
CA ARG A 823 -10.79 -49.20 -117.34
C ARG A 823 -10.70 -50.62 -117.94
N LYS A 824 -11.30 -51.64 -117.32
CA LYS A 824 -11.47 -52.98 -117.92
C LYS A 824 -12.74 -53.02 -118.78
N ASP A 825 -13.85 -52.53 -118.26
CA ASP A 825 -15.13 -52.48 -118.98
C ASP A 825 -15.07 -51.57 -120.23
N PHE A 826 -14.43 -50.40 -120.12
CA PHE A 826 -14.20 -49.51 -121.27
C PHE A 826 -13.45 -50.22 -122.43
N ARG A 827 -12.38 -50.97 -122.12
CA ARG A 827 -11.60 -51.70 -123.13
C ARG A 827 -12.40 -52.83 -123.81
N PHE A 828 -13.31 -53.47 -123.09
CA PHE A 828 -14.22 -54.47 -123.67
C PHE A 828 -15.22 -53.84 -124.66
N ARG A 829 -15.74 -52.65 -124.35
CA ARG A 829 -16.63 -51.87 -125.25
C ARG A 829 -15.92 -51.39 -126.52
N GLU A 830 -14.66 -50.97 -126.40
CA GLU A 830 -13.80 -50.62 -127.55
C GLU A 830 -13.60 -51.82 -128.49
N GLN A 831 -13.24 -52.99 -127.94
CA GLN A 831 -13.01 -54.21 -128.73
C GLN A 831 -14.28 -54.67 -129.47
N THR A 832 -15.46 -54.57 -128.85
CA THR A 832 -16.74 -54.89 -129.50
C THR A 832 -17.14 -53.87 -130.58
N LYS A 833 -16.87 -52.58 -130.40
CA LYS A 833 -17.00 -51.59 -131.49
C LYS A 833 -16.11 -51.92 -132.68
N ALA A 834 -14.82 -52.17 -132.45
CA ALA A 834 -13.86 -52.50 -133.51
C ALA A 834 -14.28 -53.75 -134.31
N ALA A 835 -14.68 -54.82 -133.61
CA ALA A 835 -15.21 -56.03 -134.24
C ALA A 835 -16.46 -55.76 -135.11
N THR A 836 -17.35 -54.87 -134.65
CA THR A 836 -18.58 -54.49 -135.37
C THR A 836 -18.28 -53.76 -136.68
N ILE A 837 -17.29 -52.86 -136.68
CA ILE A 837 -16.84 -52.11 -137.87
C ILE A 837 -16.23 -53.05 -138.91
N ILE A 838 -15.41 -54.02 -138.50
CA ILE A 838 -14.83 -55.03 -139.40
C ILE A 838 -15.93 -55.86 -140.09
N GLN A 839 -16.96 -56.27 -139.33
CA GLN A 839 -18.09 -57.04 -139.88
C GLN A 839 -18.93 -56.26 -140.90
N THR A 840 -19.15 -54.94 -140.72
CA THR A 840 -19.91 -54.14 -141.69
C THR A 840 -19.12 -53.91 -142.97
N CYS A 841 -17.81 -53.65 -142.89
CA CYS A 841 -16.93 -53.55 -144.07
C CYS A 841 -16.94 -54.84 -144.92
N TRP A 842 -16.85 -56.02 -144.29
CA TRP A 842 -16.90 -57.31 -145.02
C TRP A 842 -18.26 -57.54 -145.71
N ARG A 843 -19.38 -57.25 -145.01
CA ARG A 843 -20.74 -57.35 -145.57
C ARG A 843 -20.91 -56.46 -146.81
N CYS A 844 -20.36 -55.23 -146.77
CA CYS A 844 -20.35 -54.31 -147.91
C CYS A 844 -19.55 -54.87 -149.11
N HIS A 845 -18.32 -55.33 -148.89
CA HIS A 845 -17.47 -55.89 -149.94
C HIS A 845 -18.15 -57.05 -150.69
N ARG A 846 -18.83 -57.95 -149.95
CA ARG A 846 -19.55 -59.10 -150.52
C ARG A 846 -20.61 -58.68 -151.55
N ALA A 847 -21.38 -57.62 -151.26
CA ALA A 847 -22.41 -57.10 -152.16
C ALA A 847 -21.81 -56.45 -153.42
N VAL A 848 -20.77 -55.62 -153.25
CA VAL A 848 -20.09 -54.94 -154.36
C VAL A 848 -19.45 -55.94 -155.33
N SER A 849 -18.87 -57.03 -154.83
CA SER A 849 -18.28 -58.10 -155.63
C SER A 849 -19.31 -58.82 -156.51
N TYR A 850 -20.50 -59.10 -155.97
CA TYR A 850 -21.62 -59.71 -156.71
C TYR A 850 -22.12 -58.81 -157.85
N TYR A 851 -22.38 -57.53 -157.57
CA TYR A 851 -22.81 -56.55 -158.58
C TYR A 851 -21.81 -56.41 -159.74
N LYS A 852 -20.49 -56.36 -159.44
CA LYS A 852 -19.44 -56.27 -160.47
C LYS A 852 -19.43 -57.47 -161.42
N LYS A 853 -19.73 -58.69 -160.94
CA LYS A 853 -19.85 -59.89 -161.80
C LYS A 853 -21.03 -59.77 -162.76
N LEU A 854 -22.21 -59.40 -162.26
CA LEU A 854 -23.43 -59.20 -163.05
C LEU A 854 -23.23 -58.17 -164.17
N LYS A 855 -22.70 -56.98 -163.85
CA LYS A 855 -22.44 -55.92 -164.84
C LYS A 855 -21.49 -56.36 -165.96
N LYS A 856 -20.50 -57.22 -165.66
CA LYS A 856 -19.53 -57.71 -166.65
C LYS A 856 -20.17 -58.67 -167.66
N ALA A 857 -21.18 -59.45 -167.25
CA ALA A 857 -21.91 -60.35 -168.15
C ALA A 857 -22.77 -59.59 -169.17
N SER A 858 -23.52 -58.57 -168.73
CA SER A 858 -24.43 -57.80 -169.60
C SER A 858 -23.73 -57.13 -170.78
N VAL A 859 -22.53 -56.59 -170.57
CA VAL A 859 -21.76 -55.87 -171.60
C VAL A 859 -21.28 -56.80 -172.73
N ILE A 860 -20.98 -58.07 -172.42
CA ILE A 860 -20.51 -59.05 -173.41
C ILE A 860 -21.63 -59.43 -174.40
N SER A 861 -22.88 -59.51 -173.92
CA SER A 861 -24.03 -59.77 -174.80
C SER A 861 -24.36 -58.58 -175.70
N GLN A 862 -24.27 -57.35 -175.18
CA GLN A 862 -24.61 -56.12 -175.92
C GLN A 862 -23.61 -55.78 -177.04
N SER A 863 -22.31 -56.04 -176.84
CA SER A 863 -21.28 -55.73 -177.83
C SER A 863 -21.37 -56.60 -179.09
N ARG A 864 -21.73 -57.88 -178.94
CA ARG A 864 -21.90 -58.83 -180.07
C ARG A 864 -23.03 -58.45 -181.03
N TRP A 865 -24.10 -57.80 -180.56
CA TRP A 865 -25.24 -57.42 -181.39
C TRP A 865 -24.93 -56.20 -182.29
N ARG A 866 -24.22 -55.20 -181.75
CA ARG A 866 -23.95 -53.93 -182.45
C ARG A 866 -22.97 -54.03 -183.62
N GLY A 867 -22.16 -55.08 -183.70
CA GLY A 867 -21.14 -55.24 -184.76
C GLY A 867 -21.69 -55.64 -186.13
N ARG A 868 -22.96 -56.05 -186.26
CA ARG A 868 -23.50 -56.64 -187.50
C ARG A 868 -24.20 -55.65 -188.43
N THR A 869 -24.69 -54.52 -187.92
CA THR A 869 -25.45 -53.51 -188.68
C THR A 869 -24.60 -52.52 -189.47
N VAL A 870 -23.34 -52.30 -189.08
CA VAL A 870 -22.48 -51.24 -189.66
C VAL A 870 -22.04 -51.54 -191.10
N LYS A 871 -21.84 -52.82 -191.47
CA LYS A 871 -21.28 -53.22 -192.77
C LYS A 871 -22.13 -52.87 -194.01
N ASN A 872 -23.37 -52.39 -193.85
CA ASN A 872 -24.28 -52.12 -194.95
C ASN A 872 -24.30 -50.65 -195.42
N LEU A 873 -23.54 -49.74 -194.79
CA LEU A 873 -23.75 -48.28 -194.92
C LEU A 873 -22.60 -47.48 -195.57
N GLU A 874 -21.37 -47.99 -195.61
CA GLU A 874 -20.20 -47.18 -195.99
C GLU A 874 -20.00 -46.97 -197.50
N ALA A 875 -20.80 -47.62 -198.36
CA ALA A 875 -20.64 -47.55 -199.81
C ALA A 875 -21.20 -46.26 -200.47
N ALA A 876 -21.97 -45.43 -199.75
CA ALA A 876 -22.88 -44.47 -200.38
C ALA A 876 -22.41 -42.99 -200.44
N THR A 877 -21.45 -42.58 -199.60
CA THR A 877 -21.33 -41.15 -199.20
C THR A 877 -20.05 -40.42 -199.62
N ILE A 878 -19.20 -41.01 -200.46
CA ILE A 878 -18.01 -40.34 -201.03
C ILE A 878 -18.39 -39.13 -201.93
N ILE A 879 -19.59 -39.14 -202.51
CA ILE A 879 -20.00 -38.24 -203.60
C ILE A 879 -20.23 -36.78 -203.17
N GLN A 880 -20.59 -36.51 -201.91
CA GLN A 880 -21.22 -35.22 -201.53
C GLN A 880 -20.26 -34.13 -201.00
N ALA A 881 -18.97 -34.43 -200.78
CA ALA A 881 -18.05 -33.53 -200.09
C ALA A 881 -17.62 -32.28 -200.89
N TYR A 882 -17.56 -32.37 -202.23
CA TYR A 882 -16.91 -31.36 -203.08
C TYR A 882 -17.66 -30.01 -203.18
N TRP A 883 -18.99 -30.00 -203.11
CA TRP A 883 -19.80 -28.86 -203.59
C TRP A 883 -19.73 -27.60 -202.71
N ARG A 884 -19.48 -27.74 -201.40
CA ARG A 884 -19.67 -26.63 -200.42
C ARG A 884 -18.49 -25.68 -200.30
N ARG A 885 -17.29 -26.05 -200.79
CA ARG A 885 -16.05 -25.23 -200.70
C ARG A 885 -16.11 -23.93 -201.51
N TYR A 886 -16.97 -23.86 -202.53
CA TYR A 886 -17.03 -22.76 -203.50
C TYR A 886 -17.64 -21.44 -202.96
N ARG A 887 -18.64 -21.51 -202.08
CA ARG A 887 -19.54 -20.37 -201.85
C ARG A 887 -19.03 -19.29 -200.87
N ALA A 888 -18.03 -19.58 -200.05
CA ALA A 888 -17.57 -18.68 -198.98
C ALA A 888 -16.66 -17.52 -199.44
N VAL A 889 -15.96 -17.67 -200.56
CA VAL A 889 -14.83 -16.79 -200.96
C VAL A 889 -15.27 -15.37 -201.38
N SER A 890 -16.53 -15.19 -201.77
CA SER A 890 -16.99 -13.96 -202.45
C SER A 890 -17.22 -12.75 -201.52
N TYR A 891 -17.75 -12.96 -200.30
CA TYR A 891 -18.37 -11.87 -199.53
C TYR A 891 -17.38 -11.02 -198.70
N TYR A 892 -16.26 -11.60 -198.26
CA TYR A 892 -15.32 -10.94 -197.34
C TYR A 892 -14.58 -9.72 -197.94
N LYS A 893 -14.51 -9.61 -199.27
CA LYS A 893 -13.73 -8.56 -199.96
C LYS A 893 -14.27 -7.12 -199.81
N LYS A 894 -15.46 -6.89 -199.22
CA LYS A 894 -16.14 -5.57 -199.26
C LYS A 894 -16.02 -4.67 -198.00
N LEU A 895 -15.57 -5.18 -196.85
CA LEU A 895 -15.68 -4.47 -195.56
C LEU A 895 -14.39 -3.81 -195.04
N LYS A 896 -13.25 -3.95 -195.73
CA LYS A 896 -11.92 -3.53 -195.21
C LYS A 896 -11.56 -2.05 -195.45
N THR A 897 -12.38 -1.28 -196.17
CA THR A 897 -11.98 0.02 -196.74
C THR A 897 -12.32 1.28 -195.93
N ALA A 898 -12.98 1.19 -194.76
CA ALA A 898 -13.63 2.36 -194.14
C ALA A 898 -13.02 2.92 -192.83
N SER A 899 -12.22 2.14 -192.07
CA SER A 899 -11.97 2.43 -190.63
C SER A 899 -10.63 3.14 -190.31
N ALA A 900 -10.01 3.85 -191.25
CA ALA A 900 -8.57 4.15 -191.21
C ALA A 900 -8.15 5.61 -190.87
N ILE A 901 -9.07 6.51 -190.53
CA ILE A 901 -8.80 7.97 -190.54
C ILE A 901 -9.05 8.69 -189.20
N SER A 902 -10.02 8.24 -188.39
CA SER A 902 -10.83 9.18 -187.60
C SER A 902 -10.13 10.01 -186.53
N GLN A 903 -9.45 9.41 -185.55
CA GLN A 903 -9.18 10.07 -184.26
C GLN A 903 -7.87 9.67 -183.56
N CYS A 904 -7.16 10.70 -183.10
CA CYS A 904 -6.30 10.78 -181.92
C CYS A 904 -6.67 12.10 -181.19
N THR A 905 -5.93 12.52 -180.16
CA THR A 905 -5.70 13.94 -179.68
C THR A 905 -6.12 14.41 -178.26
N TRP A 906 -6.81 13.64 -177.40
CA TRP A 906 -7.09 14.02 -175.99
C TRP A 906 -6.56 12.94 -175.01
N ARG A 907 -5.50 13.11 -174.18
CA ARG A 907 -4.69 14.29 -173.74
C ARG A 907 -5.48 15.29 -172.86
N ARG A 908 -4.91 15.96 -171.85
CA ARG A 908 -3.55 15.89 -171.23
C ARG A 908 -3.49 16.43 -169.78
N THR A 909 -4.60 16.53 -169.06
CA THR A 909 -4.75 17.46 -167.91
C THR A 909 -5.64 16.90 -166.79
N ALA A 910 -5.33 17.06 -165.51
CA ALA A 910 -4.05 17.44 -164.89
C ALA A 910 -4.03 16.99 -163.42
N GLY A 911 -2.91 16.44 -162.95
CA GLY A 911 -2.61 16.34 -161.51
C GLY A 911 -2.16 17.69 -160.98
N LYS A 912 -3.06 18.68 -160.98
CA LYS A 912 -2.78 20.02 -160.48
C LYS A 912 -3.02 20.04 -158.98
N GLU A 913 -1.93 20.24 -158.23
CA GLU A 913 -1.96 20.86 -156.90
C GLU A 913 -2.60 20.02 -155.78
N HIS A 914 -2.22 20.14 -154.50
CA HIS A 914 -1.20 21.00 -153.91
C HIS A 914 -0.71 20.31 -152.62
N SER A 915 0.59 20.17 -152.34
CA SER A 915 1.43 21.23 -151.76
C SER A 915 0.57 22.21 -150.97
N ASN A 916 0.50 22.14 -149.66
CA ASN A 916 1.61 22.57 -148.83
C ASN A 916 1.34 21.99 -147.42
N VAL A 917 2.22 21.25 -146.74
CA VAL A 917 3.69 21.21 -146.86
C VAL A 917 4.26 22.63 -146.99
N LYS A 918 3.69 23.51 -146.16
CA LYS A 918 3.88 24.96 -146.21
C LYS A 918 4.99 25.31 -145.22
N MET A 919 6.23 25.36 -145.72
CA MET A 919 7.43 25.61 -144.92
C MET A 919 7.75 24.45 -143.96
N ALA A 920 9.00 24.03 -143.74
CA ALA A 920 10.23 24.15 -144.54
C ALA A 920 11.05 22.87 -144.22
N ILE A 921 11.85 22.25 -145.11
CA ILE A 921 12.87 22.78 -146.01
C ILE A 921 13.98 23.46 -145.21
N ARG A 922 15.23 22.97 -145.37
CA ARG A 922 16.48 23.31 -144.65
C ARG A 922 16.70 22.53 -143.36
N GLU A 923 17.74 21.71 -143.21
CA GLU A 923 18.82 21.21 -144.10
C GLU A 923 19.35 19.89 -143.42
N THR A 924 19.85 18.82 -144.04
CA THR A 924 20.00 18.25 -145.41
C THR A 924 20.45 16.78 -145.23
N GLY A 925 20.31 15.82 -146.16
CA GLY A 925 19.71 15.78 -147.50
C GLY A 925 20.12 14.48 -148.24
N SER A 926 19.54 14.22 -149.43
CA SER A 926 19.89 13.15 -150.41
C SER A 926 19.66 11.68 -149.99
N ASP A 927 19.04 10.78 -150.78
CA ASP A 927 18.21 10.84 -152.01
C ASP A 927 17.26 9.59 -151.99
N GLU A 928 16.02 9.62 -152.48
CA GLU A 928 15.54 9.16 -153.81
C GLU A 928 15.97 7.72 -154.21
N GLU A 929 15.13 6.82 -154.75
CA GLU A 929 13.74 6.93 -155.25
C GLU A 929 12.99 5.56 -155.24
N GLU A 930 11.75 5.53 -155.73
CA GLU A 930 10.92 4.36 -156.15
C GLU A 930 11.28 2.96 -155.57
N ASN A 931 10.61 2.40 -154.54
CA ASN A 931 9.19 2.45 -154.17
C ASN A 931 8.20 2.12 -155.32
N TYR A 932 7.32 1.16 -155.04
CA TYR A 932 5.96 1.05 -155.61
C TYR A 932 5.77 0.37 -156.98
N LYS A 933 4.56 -0.20 -157.15
CA LYS A 933 3.93 -0.54 -158.45
C LYS A 933 4.64 -1.55 -159.37
N LEU A 934 5.10 -2.67 -158.81
CA LEU A 934 4.67 -3.96 -159.36
C LEU A 934 4.45 -5.07 -158.31
N GLU A 935 4.08 -4.66 -157.09
CA GLU A 935 3.25 -5.49 -156.22
C GLU A 935 1.94 -5.90 -156.94
N LYS A 936 1.24 -6.88 -156.35
CA LYS A 936 -0.25 -6.90 -156.31
C LYS A 936 -1.02 -7.41 -157.54
N GLN A 937 -0.50 -8.35 -158.37
CA GLN A 937 -1.35 -9.01 -159.40
C GLN A 937 -1.24 -10.54 -159.61
N VAL A 938 -0.34 -11.30 -158.96
CA VAL A 938 -0.36 -12.79 -159.07
C VAL A 938 -0.11 -13.53 -157.74
N GLU A 939 -0.27 -12.85 -156.60
CA GLU A 939 -0.33 -13.51 -155.28
C GLU A 939 -1.69 -14.20 -155.04
N GLU A 940 -2.68 -13.94 -155.90
CA GLU A 940 -3.99 -14.59 -155.86
C GLU A 940 -4.09 -15.72 -156.90
N LEU A 941 -4.34 -16.94 -156.39
CA LEU A 941 -4.76 -18.13 -157.13
C LEU A 941 -3.72 -18.73 -158.11
N ARG A 942 -3.03 -19.81 -157.69
CA ARG A 942 -3.48 -21.20 -157.99
C ARG A 942 -2.48 -22.30 -157.58
N CYS A 943 -2.95 -23.23 -156.73
CA CYS A 943 -2.38 -24.55 -156.42
C CYS A 943 -1.04 -24.63 -155.65
N CYS A 944 -0.72 -25.74 -154.96
CA CYS A 944 -1.57 -26.82 -154.43
C CYS A 944 -0.84 -27.63 -153.34
N PHE A 945 -1.63 -28.21 -152.42
CA PHE A 945 -1.39 -29.31 -151.44
C PHE A 945 -0.07 -30.14 -151.52
N PRO A 946 0.43 -30.69 -150.36
CA PRO A 946 -0.36 -31.06 -149.17
C PRO A 946 0.15 -30.55 -147.81
N SER A 947 -0.62 -30.82 -146.74
CA SER A 947 -0.44 -30.22 -145.40
C SER A 947 -0.81 -31.18 -144.26
N GLU A 948 0.04 -31.28 -143.23
CA GLU A 948 -0.23 -31.72 -141.83
C GLU A 948 1.13 -31.73 -141.08
N LYS A 949 1.65 -30.60 -140.57
CA LYS A 949 1.39 -30.02 -139.23
C LYS A 949 1.45 -31.09 -138.10
N HIS A 950 2.51 -31.13 -137.27
CA HIS A 950 2.80 -30.24 -136.11
C HIS A 950 1.60 -30.03 -135.17
N PRO A 951 1.77 -30.08 -133.81
CA PRO A 951 3.01 -30.21 -133.04
C PRO A 951 3.13 -31.52 -132.24
N LYS A 952 4.34 -31.87 -131.80
CA LYS A 952 4.57 -32.94 -130.80
C LYS A 952 5.81 -32.81 -129.90
N MET A 953 6.76 -31.94 -130.23
CA MET A 953 7.96 -31.68 -129.41
C MET A 953 7.68 -30.63 -128.31
N ASP A 954 6.96 -29.56 -128.67
CA ASP A 954 6.70 -28.37 -127.84
C ASP A 954 5.87 -28.63 -126.55
N LEU A 955 5.43 -29.87 -126.32
CA LEU A 955 4.65 -30.32 -125.15
C LEU A 955 5.44 -31.26 -124.21
N GLU A 956 6.72 -31.51 -124.49
CA GLU A 956 7.63 -32.29 -123.63
C GLU A 956 8.66 -31.37 -122.93
N GLU A 957 9.26 -30.41 -123.63
CA GLU A 957 10.17 -29.42 -123.02
C GLU A 957 9.49 -28.52 -121.99
N THR A 958 8.23 -28.14 -122.25
CA THR A 958 7.40 -27.34 -121.32
C THR A 958 7.02 -28.08 -120.04
N LYS A 959 7.20 -29.41 -119.97
CA LYS A 959 6.91 -30.21 -118.76
C LYS A 959 8.15 -30.56 -117.95
N THR A 960 9.34 -30.51 -118.54
CA THR A 960 10.59 -30.69 -117.78
C THR A 960 10.89 -29.48 -116.90
N GLN A 961 10.61 -28.26 -117.37
CA GLN A 961 10.91 -27.03 -116.62
C GLN A 961 10.07 -26.88 -115.32
N GLU A 962 8.77 -27.18 -115.35
CA GLU A 962 7.90 -27.11 -114.14
C GLU A 962 8.31 -28.12 -113.04
N ILE A 963 8.97 -29.22 -113.40
CA ILE A 963 9.39 -30.28 -112.47
C ILE A 963 10.65 -29.87 -111.70
N ASP A 964 11.61 -29.21 -112.37
CA ASP A 964 12.89 -28.81 -111.75
C ASP A 964 12.71 -27.65 -110.76
N GLU A 965 11.87 -26.64 -111.08
CA GLU A 965 11.53 -25.56 -110.13
C GLU A 965 10.84 -26.10 -108.86
N SER A 966 9.98 -27.11 -109.02
CA SER A 966 9.27 -27.76 -107.92
C SER A 966 10.21 -28.50 -106.96
N TRP A 967 11.35 -29.00 -107.45
CA TRP A 967 12.33 -29.75 -106.64
C TRP A 967 13.17 -28.83 -105.76
N PHE A 968 13.59 -27.67 -106.29
CA PHE A 968 14.48 -26.73 -105.60
C PHE A 968 13.83 -26.08 -104.35
N SER A 969 12.52 -25.80 -104.44
CA SER A 969 11.74 -25.20 -103.34
C SER A 969 11.56 -26.15 -102.13
N LEU A 970 11.49 -27.46 -102.37
CA LEU A 970 11.46 -28.48 -101.31
C LEU A 970 12.79 -28.55 -100.55
N GLN A 971 13.92 -28.49 -101.26
CA GLN A 971 15.24 -28.65 -100.65
C GLN A 971 15.62 -27.45 -99.75
N THR A 972 15.26 -26.23 -100.16
CA THR A 972 15.42 -25.02 -99.32
C THR A 972 14.48 -24.98 -98.10
N SER A 973 13.35 -25.68 -98.17
CA SER A 973 12.43 -25.83 -97.04
C SER A 973 12.95 -26.83 -96.00
N GLN A 974 13.60 -27.92 -96.44
CA GLN A 974 14.16 -28.95 -95.55
C GLN A 974 15.31 -28.41 -94.68
N ASN A 975 16.30 -27.74 -95.28
CA ASN A 975 17.48 -27.26 -94.56
C ASN A 975 17.14 -26.34 -93.36
N LYS A 976 16.07 -25.53 -93.47
CA LYS A 976 15.60 -24.65 -92.39
C LYS A 976 14.94 -25.39 -91.22
N VAL A 977 14.45 -26.60 -91.43
CA VAL A 977 13.92 -27.45 -90.34
C VAL A 977 15.07 -28.06 -89.56
N ASP A 978 16.14 -28.46 -90.23
CA ASP A 978 17.27 -29.16 -89.60
C ASP A 978 18.12 -28.21 -88.72
N GLU A 979 18.30 -26.93 -89.10
CA GLU A 979 18.91 -25.91 -88.22
C GLU A 979 18.11 -25.68 -86.92
N THR A 980 16.78 -25.74 -86.96
CA THR A 980 15.93 -25.44 -85.80
C THR A 980 15.83 -26.56 -84.76
N ASN A 981 16.45 -27.73 -85.00
CA ASN A 981 16.36 -28.90 -84.11
C ASN A 981 17.63 -29.16 -83.26
N ALA A 982 18.61 -28.24 -83.26
CA ALA A 982 19.93 -28.47 -82.66
C ALA A 982 20.41 -27.39 -81.67
N LEU A 983 19.74 -27.27 -80.49
CA LEU A 983 20.35 -27.18 -79.14
C LEU A 983 19.31 -26.82 -78.04
N PRO A 984 19.44 -27.31 -76.78
CA PRO A 984 18.54 -27.02 -75.66
C PRO A 984 19.21 -26.06 -74.61
N PRO A 985 18.73 -25.88 -73.35
CA PRO A 985 17.96 -24.68 -73.06
C PRO A 985 18.39 -23.96 -71.76
N GLU A 986 19.51 -23.23 -71.75
CA GLU A 986 20.03 -22.64 -70.50
C GLU A 986 20.76 -21.28 -70.61
N GLU A 987 20.23 -20.31 -71.39
CA GLU A 987 20.84 -18.96 -71.42
C GLU A 987 19.84 -17.82 -71.72
N HIS A 988 19.13 -17.32 -70.70
CA HIS A 988 18.21 -16.15 -70.86
C HIS A 988 18.11 -15.20 -69.66
N TYR A 989 18.90 -15.39 -68.60
CA TYR A 989 18.81 -14.62 -67.35
C TYR A 989 19.76 -13.40 -67.24
N ALA A 990 20.56 -13.11 -68.29
CA ALA A 990 21.67 -12.14 -68.21
C ALA A 990 21.43 -10.79 -68.92
N VAL A 991 20.49 -10.68 -69.88
CA VAL A 991 20.49 -9.60 -70.89
C VAL A 991 19.61 -8.39 -70.55
N LEU A 992 18.62 -8.51 -69.66
CA LEU A 992 17.64 -7.46 -69.37
C LEU A 992 18.14 -6.37 -68.38
N ARG A 993 19.30 -5.77 -68.63
CA ARG A 993 19.81 -4.65 -67.78
C ARG A 993 20.47 -3.47 -68.53
N THR A 994 20.40 -3.42 -69.85
CA THR A 994 20.96 -2.31 -70.65
C THR A 994 20.03 -1.90 -71.78
N ILE A 995 20.21 -0.65 -72.25
CA ILE A 995 19.43 0.01 -73.31
C ILE A 995 18.00 0.39 -72.91
N ALA A 996 17.89 1.49 -72.18
CA ALA A 996 16.75 2.39 -72.28
C ALA A 996 17.18 3.63 -73.09
N VAL A 997 16.46 3.97 -74.17
CA VAL A 997 16.52 5.25 -74.89
C VAL A 997 15.14 5.56 -75.51
N HIS A 998 14.61 6.76 -75.25
CA HIS A 998 13.47 7.37 -75.97
C HIS A 998 13.99 8.18 -77.16
N PRO A 999 13.25 8.28 -78.29
CA PRO A 999 12.27 9.36 -78.50
C PRO A 999 11.06 8.94 -79.39
N ALA A 1000 10.11 9.78 -79.83
CA ALA A 1000 9.34 10.91 -79.24
C ALA A 1000 8.25 11.36 -80.27
N VAL A 1001 7.38 12.33 -79.92
CA VAL A 1001 6.42 13.04 -80.83
C VAL A 1001 5.23 12.12 -81.23
N ILE A 1002 3.94 12.52 -81.32
CA ILE A 1002 3.28 13.80 -81.70
C ILE A 1002 2.33 14.32 -80.60
N GLU A 1003 2.25 15.65 -80.46
CA GLU A 1003 1.21 16.38 -79.71
C GLU A 1003 0.18 17.04 -80.66
N THR A 1004 -1.05 17.23 -80.19
CA THR A 1004 -1.95 18.30 -80.68
C THR A 1004 -2.74 18.92 -79.52
N SER A 1005 -2.64 20.25 -79.38
CA SER A 1005 -3.38 21.14 -78.46
C SER A 1005 -4.92 20.98 -78.53
N THR A 1006 -5.74 21.32 -77.52
CA THR A 1006 -5.98 22.69 -76.95
C THR A 1006 -6.55 22.70 -75.50
N PRO A 1007 -6.63 23.86 -74.78
CA PRO A 1007 -6.49 23.87 -73.31
C PRO A 1007 -7.64 24.49 -72.46
N ILE A 1008 -7.38 24.55 -71.13
CA ILE A 1008 -8.04 25.31 -70.04
C ILE A 1008 -9.32 24.70 -69.41
N SER A 1009 -9.08 23.86 -68.40
CA SER A 1009 -9.80 23.84 -67.10
C SER A 1009 -8.83 23.31 -66.02
N ASP A 1010 -9.27 23.29 -64.76
CA ASP A 1010 -8.76 22.42 -63.69
C ASP A 1010 -7.52 22.85 -62.86
N SER A 1011 -7.03 24.10 -62.94
CA SER A 1011 -5.98 24.61 -62.01
C SER A 1011 -6.31 24.37 -60.52
N LYS A 1012 -7.54 24.73 -60.09
CA LYS A 1012 -8.05 24.47 -58.73
C LYS A 1012 -8.13 22.98 -58.36
N LYS A 1013 -8.32 22.08 -59.33
CA LYS A 1013 -8.32 20.63 -59.11
C LYS A 1013 -6.90 20.13 -58.88
N VAL A 1014 -5.92 20.64 -59.61
CA VAL A 1014 -4.50 20.30 -59.43
C VAL A 1014 -4.01 20.76 -58.07
N GLU A 1015 -4.43 21.93 -57.57
CA GLU A 1015 -4.12 22.38 -56.21
C GLU A 1015 -4.77 21.48 -55.14
N ASN A 1016 -6.07 21.19 -55.26
CA ASN A 1016 -6.77 20.29 -54.33
C ASN A 1016 -6.15 18.88 -54.31
N LEU A 1017 -5.86 18.30 -55.47
CA LEU A 1017 -5.21 17.00 -55.59
C LEU A 1017 -3.79 17.02 -54.99
N ASN A 1018 -3.03 18.10 -55.15
CA ASN A 1018 -1.72 18.23 -54.50
C ASN A 1018 -1.81 18.38 -52.97
N ALA A 1019 -2.82 19.09 -52.46
CA ALA A 1019 -3.10 19.17 -51.02
C ALA A 1019 -3.51 17.80 -50.45
N GLU A 1020 -4.37 17.06 -51.15
CA GLU A 1020 -4.82 15.72 -50.77
C GLU A 1020 -3.69 14.69 -50.87
N VAL A 1021 -2.85 14.75 -51.91
CA VAL A 1021 -1.62 13.93 -52.02
C VAL A 1021 -0.62 14.27 -50.90
N LYS A 1022 -0.51 15.53 -50.46
CA LYS A 1022 0.27 15.90 -49.26
C LYS A 1022 -0.32 15.25 -47.99
N LYS A 1023 -1.65 15.32 -47.81
CA LYS A 1023 -2.35 14.73 -46.66
C LYS A 1023 -2.22 13.20 -46.62
N LEU A 1024 -2.36 12.54 -47.77
CA LEU A 1024 -2.17 11.10 -47.92
C LEU A 1024 -0.71 10.69 -47.70
N LYS A 1025 0.28 11.48 -48.16
CA LYS A 1025 1.70 11.23 -47.86
C LYS A 1025 2.02 11.36 -46.37
N ALA A 1026 1.38 12.30 -45.65
CA ALA A 1026 1.53 12.40 -44.20
C ALA A 1026 0.93 11.18 -43.46
N LEU A 1027 -0.29 10.76 -43.84
CA LEU A 1027 -0.94 9.57 -43.28
C LEU A 1027 -0.15 8.27 -43.57
N LEU A 1028 0.42 8.14 -44.77
CA LEU A 1028 1.30 7.03 -45.15
C LEU A 1028 2.59 7.01 -44.31
N LEU A 1029 3.13 8.18 -43.95
CA LEU A 1029 4.30 8.29 -43.09
C LEU A 1029 3.98 7.87 -41.64
N SER A 1030 2.84 8.31 -41.09
CA SER A 1030 2.42 7.93 -39.74
C SER A 1030 2.09 6.44 -39.63
N GLU A 1031 1.42 5.84 -40.62
CA GLU A 1031 1.16 4.39 -40.60
C GLU A 1031 2.43 3.56 -40.86
N LYS A 1032 3.43 4.06 -41.59
CA LYS A 1032 4.75 3.43 -41.62
C LYS A 1032 5.43 3.44 -40.25
N GLN A 1033 5.49 4.59 -39.57
CA GLN A 1033 6.05 4.67 -38.22
C GLN A 1033 5.29 3.79 -37.21
N ARG A 1034 3.97 3.63 -37.40
CA ARG A 1034 3.13 2.72 -36.62
C ARG A 1034 3.48 1.26 -36.88
N ALA A 1035 3.63 0.86 -38.15
CA ALA A 1035 4.07 -0.48 -38.54
C ALA A 1035 5.48 -0.81 -38.00
N ASP A 1036 6.45 0.11 -38.15
CA ASP A 1036 7.82 -0.06 -37.64
C ASP A 1036 7.84 -0.28 -36.12
N ASN A 1037 6.98 0.44 -35.37
CA ASN A 1037 6.84 0.23 -33.92
C ASN A 1037 6.12 -1.08 -33.55
N PHE A 1038 5.16 -1.55 -34.37
CA PHE A 1038 4.56 -2.87 -34.20
C PHE A 1038 5.57 -3.99 -34.49
N GLU A 1039 6.45 -3.87 -35.49
CA GLU A 1039 7.51 -4.86 -35.73
C GLU A 1039 8.54 -4.90 -34.58
N ARG A 1040 8.95 -3.75 -34.04
CA ARG A 1040 9.86 -3.67 -32.87
C ARG A 1040 9.26 -4.34 -31.64
N THR A 1041 8.03 -3.99 -31.28
CA THR A 1041 7.34 -4.57 -30.12
C THR A 1041 7.06 -6.06 -30.31
N TYR A 1042 6.73 -6.51 -31.53
CA TYR A 1042 6.64 -7.93 -31.87
C TYR A 1042 7.97 -8.67 -31.66
N ALA A 1043 9.09 -8.12 -32.13
CA ALA A 1043 10.42 -8.71 -31.97
C ALA A 1043 10.85 -8.81 -30.49
N GLU A 1044 10.49 -7.85 -29.65
CA GLU A 1044 10.73 -7.91 -28.19
C GLU A 1044 9.86 -8.96 -27.51
N VAL A 1045 8.58 -9.05 -27.86
CA VAL A 1045 7.66 -10.11 -27.38
C VAL A 1045 8.16 -11.50 -27.80
N CYS A 1046 8.70 -11.66 -29.01
CA CYS A 1046 9.34 -12.91 -29.44
C CYS A 1046 10.55 -13.28 -28.57
N LYS A 1047 11.47 -12.33 -28.29
CA LYS A 1047 12.63 -12.56 -27.39
C LYS A 1047 12.19 -12.94 -25.97
N LEU A 1048 11.16 -12.29 -25.43
CA LEU A 1048 10.58 -12.62 -24.13
C LEU A 1048 9.90 -14.01 -24.13
N SER A 1049 9.21 -14.37 -25.21
CA SER A 1049 8.60 -15.68 -25.40
C SER A 1049 9.64 -16.81 -25.40
N GLU A 1050 10.75 -16.66 -26.13
CA GLU A 1050 11.86 -17.62 -26.10
C GLU A 1050 12.50 -17.75 -24.71
N LYS A 1051 12.67 -16.64 -23.99
CA LYS A 1051 13.22 -16.64 -22.63
C LYS A 1051 12.28 -17.34 -21.64
N ARG A 1052 10.95 -17.30 -21.87
CA ARG A 1052 9.95 -18.09 -21.14
C ARG A 1052 9.98 -19.57 -21.53
N ARG A 1053 10.09 -19.91 -22.82
CA ARG A 1053 10.20 -21.30 -23.32
C ARG A 1053 11.40 -22.03 -22.69
N LYS A 1054 12.58 -21.40 -22.66
CA LYS A 1054 13.78 -22.01 -22.04
C LYS A 1054 13.59 -22.30 -20.55
N LYS A 1055 12.90 -21.43 -19.80
CA LYS A 1055 12.54 -21.70 -18.40
C LYS A 1055 11.54 -22.85 -18.27
N LEU A 1056 10.57 -22.97 -19.18
CA LEU A 1056 9.61 -24.06 -19.18
C LEU A 1056 10.30 -25.43 -19.37
N GLU A 1057 11.15 -25.55 -20.38
CA GLU A 1057 11.95 -26.76 -20.64
C GLU A 1057 12.84 -27.13 -19.43
N GLU A 1058 13.37 -26.15 -18.71
CA GLU A 1058 14.16 -26.38 -17.48
C GLU A 1058 13.29 -26.88 -16.32
N THR A 1059 12.05 -26.37 -16.17
CA THR A 1059 11.09 -26.89 -15.19
C THR A 1059 10.59 -28.29 -15.53
N GLU A 1060 10.33 -28.60 -16.81
CA GLU A 1060 9.97 -29.96 -17.24
C GLU A 1060 11.09 -30.96 -16.92
N ARG A 1061 12.36 -30.59 -17.15
CA ARG A 1061 13.54 -31.39 -16.73
C ARG A 1061 13.70 -31.53 -15.22
N ARG A 1062 13.03 -30.70 -14.40
CA ARG A 1062 12.92 -30.93 -12.94
C ARG A 1062 11.78 -31.87 -12.61
N VAL A 1063 10.61 -31.71 -13.24
CA VAL A 1063 9.45 -32.61 -13.06
C VAL A 1063 9.81 -34.05 -13.43
N TYR A 1064 10.46 -34.29 -14.58
CA TYR A 1064 10.91 -35.64 -14.97
C TYR A 1064 11.92 -36.25 -13.98
N ARG A 1065 12.79 -35.45 -13.36
CA ARG A 1065 13.72 -35.92 -12.32
C ARG A 1065 12.98 -36.31 -11.03
N LEU A 1066 12.00 -35.50 -10.61
CA LEU A 1066 11.17 -35.80 -9.44
C LEU A 1066 10.32 -37.06 -9.68
N GLN A 1067 9.73 -37.21 -10.87
CA GLN A 1067 8.93 -38.38 -11.23
C GLN A 1067 9.77 -39.66 -11.33
N ALA A 1068 11.00 -39.59 -11.85
CA ALA A 1068 11.94 -40.71 -11.81
C ALA A 1068 12.34 -41.10 -10.38
N SER A 1069 12.50 -40.12 -9.48
CA SER A 1069 12.78 -40.36 -8.06
C SER A 1069 11.59 -41.01 -7.33
N LEU A 1070 10.37 -40.52 -7.60
CA LEU A 1070 9.12 -41.07 -7.06
C LEU A 1070 8.91 -42.52 -7.52
N ASN A 1071 9.15 -42.82 -8.81
CA ASN A 1071 9.05 -44.18 -9.33
C ASN A 1071 10.07 -45.13 -8.65
N LYS A 1072 11.31 -44.66 -8.40
CA LYS A 1072 12.30 -45.44 -7.61
C LYS A 1072 11.80 -45.73 -6.18
N MET A 1073 11.16 -44.76 -5.53
CA MET A 1073 10.61 -44.92 -4.19
C MET A 1073 9.44 -45.93 -4.16
N LEU A 1074 8.55 -45.88 -5.17
CA LEU A 1074 7.47 -46.84 -5.36
C LEU A 1074 7.98 -48.27 -5.56
N TYR A 1075 9.02 -48.48 -6.38
CA TYR A 1075 9.64 -49.80 -6.52
C TYR A 1075 10.23 -50.29 -5.19
N SER A 1076 10.93 -49.45 -4.43
CA SER A 1076 11.49 -49.81 -3.13
C SER A 1076 10.41 -50.19 -2.10
N MET A 1077 9.27 -49.50 -2.09
CA MET A 1077 8.13 -49.87 -1.24
C MET A 1077 7.50 -51.19 -1.67
N SER A 1078 7.37 -51.44 -2.98
CA SER A 1078 6.79 -52.68 -3.51
C SER A 1078 7.61 -53.91 -3.16
N ASP A 1079 8.94 -53.79 -3.06
CA ASP A 1079 9.84 -54.87 -2.64
C ASP A 1079 9.63 -55.19 -1.14
N GLN A 1080 9.61 -54.17 -0.28
CA GLN A 1080 9.35 -54.33 1.16
C GLN A 1080 7.97 -54.93 1.45
N PHE A 1081 6.94 -54.58 0.67
CA PHE A 1081 5.63 -55.22 0.75
C PHE A 1081 5.64 -56.68 0.28
N ALA A 1082 6.54 -57.09 -0.62
CA ALA A 1082 6.70 -58.49 -1.02
C ALA A 1082 7.39 -59.31 0.09
N GLU A 1083 8.43 -58.78 0.73
CA GLU A 1083 9.10 -59.40 1.89
C GLU A 1083 8.11 -59.64 3.05
N LEU A 1084 7.36 -58.60 3.45
CA LEU A 1084 6.33 -58.71 4.49
C LEU A 1084 5.26 -59.76 4.16
N LYS A 1085 4.89 -59.90 2.87
CA LYS A 1085 3.91 -60.90 2.43
C LYS A 1085 4.46 -62.32 2.51
N MET A 1086 5.74 -62.53 2.21
CA MET A 1086 6.41 -63.83 2.38
C MET A 1086 6.48 -64.27 3.84
N ILE A 1087 6.73 -63.33 4.77
CA ILE A 1087 6.73 -63.62 6.21
C ILE A 1087 5.34 -64.10 6.67
N LEU A 1088 4.26 -63.41 6.26
CA LEU A 1088 2.89 -63.75 6.66
C LEU A 1088 2.44 -65.14 6.20
N TYR A 1089 2.81 -65.58 4.99
CA TYR A 1089 2.42 -66.90 4.48
C TYR A 1089 3.08 -68.09 5.21
N ALA A 1090 4.18 -67.86 5.94
CA ALA A 1090 4.85 -68.93 6.70
C ALA A 1090 4.10 -69.35 7.98
N SER A 1091 3.24 -68.48 8.53
CA SER A 1091 2.66 -68.66 9.87
C SER A 1091 1.24 -69.24 9.91
N SER A 1092 0.59 -69.49 8.77
CA SER A 1092 -0.86 -69.82 8.73
C SER A 1092 -1.20 -71.31 8.66
N ASN A 1093 -0.22 -72.21 8.60
CA ASN A 1093 -0.46 -73.67 8.47
C ASN A 1093 -0.34 -74.42 9.82
N SER A 1094 -1.18 -74.07 10.80
CA SER A 1094 -1.34 -74.89 12.02
C SER A 1094 -2.74 -74.79 12.66
N ASN A 1095 -3.45 -75.92 12.65
CA ASN A 1095 -4.60 -76.30 13.47
C ASN A 1095 -5.97 -75.65 13.20
N SER A 1096 -7.02 -76.43 13.49
CA SER A 1096 -8.42 -76.20 13.12
C SER A 1096 -9.39 -76.60 14.25
N THR A 1097 -10.71 -76.46 13.97
CA THR A 1097 -11.86 -77.24 14.52
C THR A 1097 -12.72 -76.64 15.67
N SER A 1098 -14.03 -76.50 15.39
CA SER A 1098 -15.25 -76.60 16.24
C SER A 1098 -15.47 -75.79 17.55
N LEU A 1099 -16.32 -74.73 17.47
CA LEU A 1099 -17.73 -74.60 17.98
C LEU A 1099 -18.27 -75.54 19.13
N PRO A 1100 -19.36 -75.17 19.88
CA PRO A 1100 -19.78 -73.89 20.53
C PRO A 1100 -20.53 -74.13 21.90
N VAL A 1101 -21.55 -73.30 22.28
CA VAL A 1101 -22.54 -73.39 23.42
C VAL A 1101 -22.08 -72.80 24.78
N LYS A 1102 -22.82 -71.98 25.57
CA LYS A 1102 -24.08 -71.16 25.51
C LYS A 1102 -23.98 -70.04 26.62
N ILE A 1103 -24.86 -69.03 26.83
CA ILE A 1103 -26.30 -68.99 27.24
C ILE A 1103 -26.89 -67.57 26.93
N ASP A 1104 -28.23 -67.48 26.83
CA ASP A 1104 -29.10 -66.32 26.50
C ASP A 1104 -29.16 -65.21 27.62
N VAL A 1105 -29.84 -64.05 27.50
CA VAL A 1105 -31.33 -63.82 27.52
C VAL A 1105 -31.71 -62.34 27.23
N GLN A 1106 -32.72 -62.11 26.33
CA GLN A 1106 -33.69 -60.95 26.18
C GLN A 1106 -33.17 -59.47 26.14
N ALA A 1107 -33.85 -58.44 25.58
CA ALA A 1107 -35.27 -58.23 25.23
C ALA A 1107 -35.48 -57.26 24.01
N ASP A 1108 -36.74 -57.02 23.62
CA ASP A 1108 -37.19 -56.24 22.44
C ASP A 1108 -37.45 -54.72 22.68
N VAL A 1109 -37.73 -54.02 21.56
CA VAL A 1109 -38.66 -52.87 21.34
C VAL A 1109 -38.02 -51.63 20.66
N ALA A 1110 -38.78 -51.04 19.72
CA ALA A 1110 -38.46 -49.90 18.82
C ALA A 1110 -39.33 -48.65 19.23
N PRO A 1111 -39.54 -47.56 18.44
CA PRO A 1111 -39.10 -47.26 17.06
C PRO A 1111 -38.75 -45.76 16.72
N ASN A 1112 -38.49 -45.53 15.41
CA ASN A 1112 -38.82 -44.33 14.60
C ASN A 1112 -37.96 -43.03 14.60
N ASN A 1113 -37.78 -42.57 13.33
CA ASN A 1113 -37.73 -41.18 12.80
C ASN A 1113 -36.43 -40.33 12.79
N SER A 1114 -36.05 -39.94 11.55
CA SER A 1114 -35.53 -38.63 11.05
C SER A 1114 -34.43 -37.87 11.83
N ASP A 1115 -33.38 -37.32 11.21
CA ASP A 1115 -32.90 -37.30 9.80
C ASP A 1115 -31.40 -36.91 9.76
N ALA A 1116 -30.75 -37.05 8.59
CA ALA A 1116 -29.58 -36.30 8.05
C ALA A 1116 -28.56 -35.58 9.01
N SER A 1117 -27.22 -35.61 8.81
CA SER A 1117 -26.37 -36.15 7.73
C SER A 1117 -24.86 -36.00 8.08
N SER A 1118 -23.96 -36.34 7.12
CA SER A 1118 -22.48 -36.36 7.16
C SER A 1118 -21.85 -37.57 7.88
N SER A 1119 -20.69 -38.09 7.45
CA SER A 1119 -19.70 -37.59 6.49
C SER A 1119 -19.14 -38.64 5.50
N ASP A 1120 -18.48 -38.12 4.45
CA ASP A 1120 -17.48 -38.75 3.56
C ASP A 1120 -17.82 -39.87 2.56
N SER A 1121 -16.99 -39.87 1.50
CA SER A 1121 -16.78 -40.90 0.46
C SER A 1121 -17.97 -41.32 -0.44
N ASP A 1122 -18.04 -40.73 -1.65
CA ASP A 1122 -17.97 -41.52 -2.89
C ASP A 1122 -17.54 -40.66 -4.10
N PHE A 1123 -16.65 -41.21 -4.93
CA PHE A 1123 -16.69 -41.11 -6.40
C PHE A 1123 -15.61 -42.02 -7.01
N THR A 1124 -15.95 -43.29 -7.10
CA THR A 1124 -15.06 -44.37 -7.56
C THR A 1124 -14.73 -44.30 -9.07
N PHE A 1125 -13.48 -44.62 -9.44
CA PHE A 1125 -13.04 -44.81 -10.84
C PHE A 1125 -13.07 -46.30 -11.25
N PRO A 1126 -13.82 -46.69 -12.29
CA PRO A 1126 -13.66 -47.98 -12.98
C PRO A 1126 -12.54 -47.93 -14.03
N VAL A 1127 -11.80 -49.03 -14.18
CA VAL A 1127 -10.72 -49.20 -15.19
C VAL A 1127 -11.29 -49.76 -16.50
N PRO A 1128 -10.86 -49.29 -17.69
CA PRO A 1128 -11.23 -49.90 -18.97
C PRO A 1128 -10.44 -51.19 -19.26
N ALA A 1129 -11.14 -52.27 -19.60
CA ALA A 1129 -10.54 -53.49 -20.17
C ALA A 1129 -10.64 -53.50 -21.71
N LEU A 1130 -9.87 -54.37 -22.38
CA LEU A 1130 -9.91 -54.54 -23.84
C LEU A 1130 -11.17 -55.30 -24.29
N ALA A 1131 -11.79 -54.84 -25.39
CA ALA A 1131 -12.52 -55.69 -26.33
C ALA A 1131 -12.53 -55.06 -27.73
N SER A 1132 -12.59 -55.91 -28.76
CA SER A 1132 -12.63 -55.54 -30.18
C SER A 1132 -14.06 -55.33 -30.71
N VAL A 1133 -14.24 -54.44 -31.68
CA VAL A 1133 -15.36 -54.50 -32.64
C VAL A 1133 -14.83 -54.17 -34.04
N ASP A 1134 -15.25 -54.97 -35.03
CA ASP A 1134 -14.92 -54.80 -36.44
C ASP A 1134 -16.15 -54.36 -37.26
N PHE A 1135 -15.91 -53.74 -38.41
CA PHE A 1135 -16.83 -53.43 -39.53
C PHE A 1135 -18.37 -53.40 -39.32
N SER A 1136 -18.96 -52.22 -39.59
CA SER A 1136 -20.16 -52.11 -40.44
C SER A 1136 -20.15 -50.82 -41.27
N SER A 1137 -20.88 -50.81 -42.39
CA SER A 1137 -20.84 -49.77 -43.44
C SER A 1137 -22.03 -48.79 -43.35
N PRO A 1138 -21.94 -47.55 -43.91
CA PRO A 1138 -22.94 -46.51 -43.72
C PRO A 1138 -24.16 -46.63 -44.65
N ASP A 1139 -25.32 -46.16 -44.18
CA ASP A 1139 -26.53 -45.97 -44.99
C ASP A 1139 -26.63 -44.52 -45.53
N PRO A 1140 -27.03 -44.25 -46.79
CA PRO A 1140 -26.70 -43.00 -47.47
C PRO A 1140 -27.89 -42.04 -47.72
N ASN A 1141 -28.47 -41.44 -46.67
CA ASN A 1141 -29.54 -40.43 -46.84
C ASN A 1141 -29.49 -39.28 -45.82
N ALA A 1142 -28.65 -38.26 -46.09
CA ALA A 1142 -28.60 -37.02 -45.29
C ALA A 1142 -27.96 -35.82 -46.03
N PHE A 1143 -28.33 -35.56 -47.30
CA PHE A 1143 -27.80 -34.42 -48.06
C PHE A 1143 -28.79 -33.84 -49.08
N GLN A 1144 -29.49 -32.75 -48.73
CA GLN A 1144 -29.89 -31.67 -49.65
C GLN A 1144 -30.44 -30.43 -48.91
N LEU A 1145 -30.04 -29.23 -49.38
CA LEU A 1145 -30.77 -27.94 -49.49
C LEU A 1145 -31.58 -27.45 -48.25
N ILE A 1146 -31.31 -26.32 -47.58
CA ILE A 1146 -30.94 -24.94 -47.99
C ILE A 1146 -32.04 -24.24 -48.83
N VAL A 1147 -32.58 -23.10 -48.33
CA VAL A 1147 -32.86 -21.79 -49.01
C VAL A 1147 -34.07 -21.04 -48.39
N GLN A 1148 -33.84 -19.84 -47.82
CA GLN A 1148 -34.77 -18.66 -47.66
C GLN A 1148 -36.12 -18.86 -46.91
N ASP A 1149 -36.89 -17.85 -46.44
CA ASP A 1149 -36.65 -16.39 -46.19
C ASP A 1149 -37.63 -15.80 -45.13
N LEU A 1150 -37.37 -14.55 -44.71
CA LEU A 1150 -38.31 -13.45 -44.33
C LEU A 1150 -39.50 -13.66 -43.34
N SER A 1151 -39.41 -12.91 -42.22
CA SER A 1151 -40.38 -11.88 -41.75
C SER A 1151 -41.61 -12.18 -40.83
N THR A 1152 -41.90 -11.17 -39.98
CA THR A 1152 -43.16 -10.77 -39.29
C THR A 1152 -43.93 -11.72 -38.36
N THR A 1153 -43.87 -11.43 -37.05
CA THR A 1153 -44.98 -10.97 -36.14
C THR A 1153 -44.29 -10.41 -34.86
N GLU A 1154 -44.63 -9.27 -34.26
CA GLU A 1154 -45.90 -8.74 -33.72
C GLU A 1154 -46.48 -9.51 -32.52
N ILE A 1155 -46.41 -8.89 -31.33
CA ILE A 1155 -47.46 -8.78 -30.29
C ILE A 1155 -46.95 -7.84 -29.17
N SER A 1156 -47.85 -7.08 -28.52
CA SER A 1156 -47.52 -5.98 -27.61
C SER A 1156 -48.30 -6.01 -26.29
N GLY A 1157 -47.65 -5.60 -25.19
CA GLY A 1157 -48.29 -5.18 -23.93
C GLY A 1157 -48.58 -6.31 -22.92
N SER A 1158 -48.54 -6.09 -21.60
CA SER A 1158 -48.16 -4.90 -20.79
C SER A 1158 -47.43 -5.38 -19.51
N ASP A 1159 -47.14 -4.67 -18.42
CA ASP A 1159 -47.46 -3.34 -17.84
C ASP A 1159 -46.35 -3.03 -16.77
N ASN A 1160 -46.14 -1.87 -16.13
CA ASN A 1160 -46.72 -0.51 -16.08
C ASN A 1160 -45.57 0.46 -15.62
N GLY A 1161 -45.83 1.56 -14.88
CA GLY A 1161 -44.91 2.00 -13.80
C GLY A 1161 -44.14 3.33 -13.91
N ASP A 1162 -44.74 4.39 -14.44
CA ASP A 1162 -44.46 5.83 -14.21
C ASP A 1162 -43.11 6.35 -13.63
N LYS A 1163 -42.49 7.27 -14.42
CA LYS A 1163 -41.93 8.60 -14.05
C LYS A 1163 -40.45 8.82 -13.64
N GLU A 1164 -39.88 9.78 -14.38
CA GLU A 1164 -39.03 10.91 -13.96
C GLU A 1164 -37.67 10.66 -13.28
N GLY A 1165 -36.60 10.84 -14.06
CA GLY A 1165 -35.22 10.98 -13.62
C GLY A 1165 -34.30 11.13 -14.84
N ALA A 1166 -33.57 12.24 -14.95
CA ALA A 1166 -32.79 12.58 -16.14
C ALA A 1166 -31.37 13.02 -15.78
N PHE A 1167 -30.38 12.61 -16.61
CA PHE A 1167 -28.96 12.99 -16.56
C PHE A 1167 -28.23 12.43 -15.28
N ASP A 1168 -26.93 12.13 -15.27
CA ASP A 1168 -25.91 12.18 -16.33
C ASP A 1168 -24.75 11.18 -16.06
N ASP A 1169 -23.93 10.97 -17.10
CA ASP A 1169 -22.48 10.67 -17.05
C ASP A 1169 -21.86 9.31 -16.59
N PHE A 1170 -20.69 9.05 -17.20
CA PHE A 1170 -19.59 8.09 -16.93
C PHE A 1170 -19.69 6.56 -17.21
N PHE A 1171 -18.76 6.13 -18.10
CA PHE A 1171 -18.24 4.79 -18.47
C PHE A 1171 -19.05 3.91 -19.45
#